data_AF-A0A958XH50-F1
#
_entry.id   AF-A0A958XH50-F1
#
_cell.length_a   1.000
_cell.length_b   1.000
_cell.length_c   1.000
_cell.angle_alpha   90.00
_cell.angle_beta   90.00
_cell.angle_gamma   90.00
#
_symmetry.space_group_name_H-M   'P 1'
#
loop_
_entity.id
_entity.type
_entity.pdbx_description
1 polymer ?
#
loop_
_entity_poly.entity_id
_entity_poly.type
_entity_poly.pdbx_seq_one_letter_code
_entity_poly.pdbx_strand_id
1 'polypeptide(L)'
;MKYLLLLLALFTTILASAQERGVTPLSAKASAKAGSATYAIAIGISDYQDPAIPDLRFADRDAEAFANFLRSPAGGALDNDHLKILVNAQATAGKVGAELYWLLDEVKEGDEAIIYFSGHGDVERKTISQPGYLLCWDAPAQVYLGGGALALPMFQDIISTLSTQNKARVIVITDACRSGKLAGSKVGGAQITGANLAQKVANEIKILSCQPNEFSIEGEQWGGGRGAFSYHLIDGLYGMADADANGAINLLEIGRYLEDHVSAEVAPQKQLPMTEGNRTEQLTAVVPEILAQVRAGKLGQLQLFSPTESRGIEDEVLVGVDTSVRKMYRLFKQALKDKVFLEPESAFAEALADKCADAYYQRLIQEPKLARLHNTMTRNYAAALQDDAQQVLNKWMKMDVAELSLSKVRQASKYRRYPRYLERAAELLGPEHYMYAILQARKLYFEGYLMHIDHLWADRELGEKILAKYRESLHWLPESPQVYLSMMNVQFLQLSNPDSAEYYAHLAMKLAPTWILPYSNIAFLYARTRDPAQVQKGQHFLELADQIDTAAARSNPIHMANWAFFYRNANQGAKAEAQFKKMLEADSASITAFNGLGAIYTNKGQLKQAEFYFKKAIAIDSTNWAVINNLGLIYLLSNRLSEAEQQFQRTIEQDPVNLAAWIGLATVYAATNRSTQADSLYQKIIDTDPDESMTYINIGSTYLKTGQFEKARRVFEMGAKTNPGNALYKYMLGWIYLKSRQLDEAARQFEAIIALDSAYIGSLIGHGRLALLYARQGYAEKALEQLELADPSNNQGLWLIGAEVYGRSGQLDKAFEYLEKAFQTGFRFDFKNMYLVNIEEDLAPLKAQTARWDALLKKYFPEQVKD
;
A
#
# COMPACT_ATOMS: atom_id res chain seq x y z
N MET A 1 -42.88 56.99 23.89
CA MET A 1 -43.24 56.35 25.17
C MET A 1 -43.33 54.86 24.89
N LYS A 2 -42.28 54.04 25.05
CA LYS A 2 -41.57 53.67 26.28
C LYS A 2 -42.53 53.10 27.34
N TYR A 3 -42.38 51.80 27.57
CA TYR A 3 -42.78 51.01 28.74
C TYR A 3 -44.26 50.87 29.07
N LEU A 4 -44.90 49.77 28.65
CA LEU A 4 -45.66 48.88 29.54
C LEU A 4 -46.15 47.66 28.75
N LEU A 5 -46.13 46.48 29.38
CA LEU A 5 -46.69 45.19 28.94
C LEU A 5 -45.78 44.32 28.07
N LEU A 6 -44.81 43.66 28.71
CA LEU A 6 -44.41 42.26 28.43
C LEU A 6 -43.31 41.83 29.41
N LEU A 7 -43.65 41.71 30.70
CA LEU A 7 -42.76 41.17 31.73
C LEU A 7 -43.62 40.70 32.92
N LEU A 8 -44.06 39.44 32.88
CA LEU A 8 -44.71 38.78 34.03
C LEU A 8 -44.51 37.27 33.91
N ALA A 9 -43.26 36.83 34.12
CA ALA A 9 -42.94 35.46 34.52
C ALA A 9 -41.47 35.42 34.95
N LEU A 10 -41.20 35.70 36.23
CA LEU A 10 -39.92 35.34 36.87
C LEU A 10 -40.06 35.43 38.40
N PHE A 11 -39.66 34.33 39.05
CA PHE A 11 -39.31 34.17 40.47
C PHE A 11 -40.43 34.17 41.54
N THR A 12 -40.76 32.97 42.02
CA THR A 12 -40.64 32.64 43.46
C THR A 12 -40.19 31.19 43.67
N THR A 13 -39.31 31.04 44.65
CA THR A 13 -38.44 29.92 45.06
C THR A 13 -39.05 29.10 46.22
N ILE A 14 -39.04 27.76 46.18
CA ILE A 14 -38.16 26.81 46.93
C ILE A 14 -38.69 26.29 48.31
N LEU A 15 -38.62 24.95 48.45
CA LEU A 15 -38.51 24.04 49.63
C LEU A 15 -39.75 23.52 50.40
N ALA A 16 -40.12 22.28 50.04
CA ALA A 16 -40.21 21.05 50.85
C ALA A 16 -41.07 20.97 52.15
N SER A 17 -42.05 20.05 52.14
CA SER A 17 -42.08 18.87 53.03
C SER A 17 -43.04 17.79 52.48
N ALA A 18 -42.80 16.55 52.88
CA ALA A 18 -43.11 15.30 52.19
C ALA A 18 -44.31 14.52 52.77
N GLN A 19 -44.53 13.33 52.18
CA GLN A 19 -45.35 12.17 52.63
C GLN A 19 -46.85 12.26 52.32
N GLU A 20 -47.56 11.26 51.77
CA GLU A 20 -47.33 9.88 51.32
C GLU A 20 -48.34 9.59 50.21
N ARG A 21 -47.96 8.93 49.12
CA ARG A 21 -48.90 8.08 48.37
C ARG A 21 -48.15 6.85 47.88
N GLY A 22 -48.43 5.73 48.56
CA GLY A 22 -47.98 4.41 48.15
C GLY A 22 -48.45 4.10 46.73
N VAL A 23 -47.52 3.58 45.93
CA VAL A 23 -47.80 2.97 44.65
C VAL A 23 -47.95 1.47 44.91
N THR A 24 -49.14 0.95 44.68
CA THR A 24 -49.40 -0.49 44.61
C THR A 24 -48.47 -1.10 43.56
N PRO A 25 -47.74 -2.18 43.86
CA PRO A 25 -46.94 -2.85 42.84
C PRO A 25 -47.90 -3.52 41.87
N LEU A 26 -47.90 -3.06 40.62
CA LEU A 26 -48.40 -3.85 39.51
C LEU A 26 -47.51 -5.10 39.43
N SER A 27 -48.08 -6.26 39.75
CA SER A 27 -47.47 -7.54 39.42
C SER A 27 -47.43 -7.65 37.89
N ALA A 28 -46.39 -7.10 37.28
CA ALA A 28 -46.03 -7.42 35.92
C ALA A 28 -45.48 -8.85 35.94
N LYS A 29 -46.38 -9.84 35.88
CA LYS A 29 -46.01 -11.10 35.22
C LYS A 29 -45.53 -10.70 33.84
N ALA A 30 -44.24 -10.82 33.59
CA ALA A 30 -43.70 -10.80 32.24
C ALA A 30 -44.33 -11.96 31.49
N SER A 31 -45.48 -11.71 30.86
CA SER A 31 -45.94 -12.58 29.78
C SER A 31 -45.00 -12.29 28.63
N ALA A 32 -44.15 -13.25 28.27
CA ALA A 32 -43.53 -13.29 26.96
C ALA A 32 -44.65 -12.98 25.94
N LYS A 33 -44.53 -11.85 25.22
CA LYS A 33 -45.46 -11.54 24.14
C LYS A 33 -45.37 -12.71 23.15
N ALA A 34 -46.46 -13.47 23.02
CA ALA A 34 -46.56 -14.53 22.04
C ALA A 34 -46.27 -13.94 20.65
N GLY A 35 -45.14 -14.33 20.04
CA GLY A 35 -44.75 -13.92 18.69
C GLY A 35 -43.40 -13.20 18.52
N SER A 36 -42.61 -12.99 19.58
CA SER A 36 -41.25 -12.41 19.52
C SER A 36 -40.20 -13.51 19.26
N ALA A 37 -39.37 -13.34 18.23
CA ALA A 37 -38.25 -14.24 17.91
C ALA A 37 -36.91 -13.64 18.36
N THR A 38 -35.95 -14.50 18.70
CA THR A 38 -34.56 -14.08 19.00
C THR A 38 -33.65 -14.50 17.86
N TYR A 39 -32.85 -13.56 17.37
CA TYR A 39 -31.82 -13.79 16.36
C TYR A 39 -30.46 -13.42 16.92
N ALA A 40 -29.43 -14.21 16.63
CA ALA A 40 -28.12 -14.04 17.22
C ALA A 40 -26.97 -14.27 16.25
N ILE A 41 -25.88 -13.54 16.48
CA ILE A 41 -24.58 -13.79 15.85
C ILE A 41 -23.54 -13.96 16.96
N ALA A 42 -22.75 -15.03 16.89
CA ALA A 42 -21.58 -15.24 17.72
C ALA A 42 -20.30 -15.24 16.86
N ILE A 43 -19.40 -14.32 17.14
CA ILE A 43 -18.14 -14.12 16.41
C ILE A 43 -16.97 -14.40 17.36
N GLY A 44 -16.04 -15.25 16.96
CA GLY A 44 -14.87 -15.61 17.77
C GLY A 44 -13.62 -15.77 16.94
N ILE A 45 -12.57 -15.00 17.21
CA ILE A 45 -11.36 -15.00 16.37
C ILE A 45 -10.13 -15.21 17.26
N SER A 46 -9.57 -16.41 17.17
CA SER A 46 -8.34 -16.80 17.87
C SER A 46 -7.13 -16.68 16.95
N ASP A 47 -7.23 -17.17 15.72
CA ASP A 47 -6.18 -17.02 14.71
C ASP A 47 -6.46 -15.83 13.80
N TYR A 48 -5.42 -15.07 13.46
CA TYR A 48 -5.54 -13.96 12.50
C TYR A 48 -4.79 -14.28 11.21
N GLN A 49 -5.32 -13.82 10.07
CA GLN A 49 -4.64 -13.97 8.78
C GLN A 49 -3.26 -13.28 8.79
N ASP A 50 -3.15 -12.18 9.52
CA ASP A 50 -1.89 -11.48 9.72
C ASP A 50 -1.12 -12.05 10.91
N PRO A 51 0.04 -12.70 10.70
CA PRO A 51 0.85 -13.22 11.80
C PRO A 51 1.47 -12.12 12.69
N ALA A 52 1.43 -10.85 12.27
CA ALA A 52 1.85 -9.74 13.11
C ALA A 52 0.80 -9.34 14.16
N ILE A 53 -0.46 -9.79 14.01
CA ILE A 53 -1.46 -9.73 15.08
C ILE A 53 -1.22 -10.95 15.98
N PRO A 54 -0.95 -10.78 17.29
CA PRO A 54 -0.75 -11.92 18.17
C PRO A 54 -2.02 -12.76 18.25
N ASP A 55 -1.94 -14.06 17.95
CA ASP A 55 -3.08 -14.96 18.10
C ASP A 55 -3.58 -14.99 19.55
N LEU A 56 -4.90 -15.05 19.70
CA LEU A 56 -5.56 -15.41 20.94
C LEU A 56 -5.71 -16.94 21.00
N ARG A 57 -5.92 -17.47 22.19
CA ARG A 57 -5.98 -18.92 22.42
C ARG A 57 -7.40 -19.46 22.39
N PHE A 58 -8.38 -18.67 22.83
CA PHE A 58 -9.70 -19.20 23.17
C PHE A 58 -10.90 -18.38 22.70
N ALA A 59 -10.70 -17.27 21.99
CA ALA A 59 -11.79 -16.40 21.54
C ALA A 59 -12.83 -17.11 20.64
N ASP A 60 -12.38 -17.99 19.74
CA ASP A 60 -13.24 -18.89 18.97
C ASP A 60 -14.05 -19.84 19.86
N ARG A 61 -13.41 -20.46 20.84
CA ARG A 61 -14.09 -21.31 21.84
C ARG A 61 -15.09 -20.54 22.70
N ASP A 62 -14.81 -19.29 23.02
CA ASP A 62 -15.72 -18.42 23.77
C ASP A 62 -16.98 -18.10 22.95
N ALA A 63 -16.85 -17.91 21.64
CA ALA A 63 -18.01 -17.75 20.75
C ALA A 63 -18.82 -19.05 20.61
N GLU A 64 -18.16 -20.20 20.45
CA GLU A 64 -18.84 -21.51 20.42
C GLU A 64 -19.56 -21.81 21.73
N ALA A 65 -18.93 -21.45 22.85
CA ALA A 65 -19.51 -21.57 24.17
C ALA A 65 -20.79 -20.76 24.34
N PHE A 66 -20.73 -19.49 23.96
CA PHE A 66 -21.88 -18.60 24.03
C PHE A 66 -22.99 -19.07 23.08
N ALA A 67 -22.64 -19.54 21.88
CA ALA A 67 -23.57 -20.18 20.97
C ALA A 67 -24.26 -21.42 21.58
N ASN A 68 -23.51 -22.24 22.33
CA ASN A 68 -24.08 -23.38 23.05
C ASN A 68 -25.00 -22.96 24.21
N PHE A 69 -24.71 -21.84 24.86
CA PHE A 69 -25.66 -21.22 25.79
C PHE A 69 -26.97 -20.85 25.08
N LEU A 70 -26.90 -20.14 23.95
CA LEU A 70 -28.09 -19.74 23.18
C LEU A 70 -28.94 -20.94 22.67
N ARG A 71 -28.29 -22.07 22.35
CA ARG A 71 -28.97 -23.32 22.00
C ARG A 71 -29.64 -24.02 23.18
N SER A 72 -29.26 -23.69 24.41
CA SER A 72 -29.83 -24.30 25.60
C SER A 72 -31.22 -23.72 25.91
N PRO A 73 -32.06 -24.43 26.71
CA PRO A 73 -33.33 -23.88 27.18
C PRO A 73 -33.18 -22.56 27.94
N ALA A 74 -32.05 -22.35 28.64
CA ALA A 74 -31.76 -21.10 29.33
C ALA A 74 -31.41 -19.96 28.35
N GLY A 75 -30.83 -20.27 27.19
CA GLY A 75 -30.46 -19.26 26.19
C GLY A 75 -31.49 -19.02 25.09
N GLY A 76 -32.70 -19.60 25.20
CA GLY A 76 -33.79 -19.41 24.24
C GLY A 76 -33.95 -20.53 23.20
N ALA A 77 -33.15 -21.60 23.28
CA ALA A 77 -33.23 -22.76 22.39
C ALA A 77 -33.11 -22.41 20.89
N LEU A 78 -32.18 -21.50 20.54
CA LEU A 78 -31.98 -21.06 19.16
C LEU A 78 -31.49 -22.21 18.27
N ASP A 79 -32.05 -22.29 17.06
CA ASP A 79 -31.61 -23.21 16.00
C ASP A 79 -30.63 -22.51 15.04
N ASN A 80 -30.21 -23.22 13.98
CA ASN A 80 -29.28 -22.69 12.97
C ASN A 80 -29.88 -21.57 12.09
N ASP A 81 -31.19 -21.39 12.12
CA ASP A 81 -31.87 -20.31 11.39
C ASP A 81 -31.83 -19.01 12.15
N HIS A 82 -31.88 -19.10 13.48
CA HIS A 82 -31.84 -17.98 14.40
C HIS A 82 -30.44 -17.68 14.94
N LEU A 83 -29.44 -18.55 14.73
CA LEU A 83 -28.07 -18.37 15.23
C LEU A 83 -27.02 -18.52 14.12
N LYS A 84 -26.18 -17.50 13.95
CA LYS A 84 -25.00 -17.51 13.06
C LYS A 84 -23.73 -17.55 13.90
N ILE A 85 -22.78 -18.41 13.51
CA ILE A 85 -21.50 -18.56 14.20
C ILE A 85 -20.40 -18.34 13.19
N LEU A 86 -19.51 -17.39 13.45
CA LEU A 86 -18.34 -17.09 12.62
C LEU A 86 -17.09 -17.23 13.46
N VAL A 87 -16.28 -18.25 13.17
CA VAL A 87 -15.00 -18.48 13.86
C VAL A 87 -13.81 -18.40 12.92
N ASN A 88 -12.72 -17.79 13.40
CA ASN A 88 -11.42 -17.74 12.73
C ASN A 88 -11.58 -17.32 11.24
N ALA A 89 -11.07 -18.10 10.29
CA ALA A 89 -11.14 -17.82 8.85
C ALA A 89 -12.54 -17.57 8.26
N GLN A 90 -13.62 -17.89 8.99
CA GLN A 90 -14.99 -17.58 8.59
C GLN A 90 -15.40 -16.13 8.91
N ALA A 91 -14.75 -15.52 9.90
CA ALA A 91 -15.06 -14.19 10.42
C ALA A 91 -14.26 -13.10 9.67
N THR A 92 -14.28 -13.10 8.34
CA THR A 92 -13.79 -11.97 7.54
C THR A 92 -14.67 -10.75 7.77
N ALA A 93 -14.15 -9.55 7.58
CA ALA A 93 -14.93 -8.31 7.71
C ALA A 93 -16.15 -8.30 6.77
N GLY A 94 -16.03 -8.87 5.56
CA GLY A 94 -17.16 -9.00 4.64
C GLY A 94 -18.21 -10.00 5.11
N LYS A 95 -17.82 -11.11 5.74
CA LYS A 95 -18.76 -12.08 6.31
C LYS A 95 -19.44 -11.59 7.58
N VAL A 96 -18.68 -11.04 8.53
CA VAL A 96 -19.23 -10.39 9.73
C VAL A 96 -20.25 -9.33 9.33
N GLY A 97 -19.88 -8.50 8.36
CA GLY A 97 -20.76 -7.50 7.76
C GLY A 97 -22.05 -8.05 7.15
N ALA A 98 -21.96 -9.13 6.38
CA ALA A 98 -23.10 -9.78 5.77
C ALA A 98 -24.07 -10.37 6.81
N GLU A 99 -23.56 -10.95 7.90
CA GLU A 99 -24.41 -11.49 8.97
C GLU A 99 -25.04 -10.38 9.81
N LEU A 100 -24.33 -9.27 10.07
CA LEU A 100 -24.92 -8.09 10.72
C LEU A 100 -26.08 -7.51 9.91
N TYR A 101 -25.99 -7.56 8.57
CA TYR A 101 -27.09 -7.17 7.69
C TYR A 101 -28.23 -8.17 7.67
N TRP A 102 -27.94 -9.45 7.78
CA TRP A 102 -28.97 -10.47 7.98
C TRP A 102 -29.83 -10.18 9.21
N LEU A 103 -29.23 -9.70 10.32
CA LEU A 103 -30.03 -9.24 11.48
C LEU A 103 -30.96 -8.07 11.12
N LEU A 104 -30.48 -7.08 10.37
CA LEU A 104 -31.32 -5.96 9.94
C LEU A 104 -32.51 -6.41 9.08
N ASP A 105 -32.31 -7.43 8.25
CA ASP A 105 -33.32 -7.98 7.35
C ASP A 105 -34.36 -8.83 8.09
N GLU A 106 -33.93 -9.70 9.01
CA GLU A 106 -34.84 -10.68 9.65
C GLU A 106 -35.52 -10.14 10.91
N VAL A 107 -34.82 -9.34 11.73
CA VAL A 107 -35.33 -8.87 13.03
C VAL A 107 -36.46 -7.86 12.83
N LYS A 108 -37.65 -8.13 13.38
CA LYS A 108 -38.84 -7.28 13.28
C LYS A 108 -39.18 -6.60 14.62
N GLU A 109 -40.23 -5.78 14.60
CA GLU A 109 -40.72 -5.08 15.78
C GLU A 109 -41.11 -6.05 16.89
N GLY A 110 -40.44 -5.92 18.04
CA GLY A 110 -40.64 -6.78 19.20
C GLY A 110 -39.74 -8.02 19.24
N ASP A 111 -38.93 -8.27 18.21
CA ASP A 111 -37.91 -9.32 18.22
C ASP A 111 -36.68 -8.89 19.05
N GLU A 112 -35.82 -9.87 19.33
CA GLU A 112 -34.54 -9.67 20.02
C GLU A 112 -33.37 -9.98 19.08
N ALA A 113 -32.36 -9.12 19.09
CA ALA A 113 -31.11 -9.29 18.38
C ALA A 113 -29.94 -9.39 19.37
N ILE A 114 -29.19 -10.48 19.32
CA ILE A 114 -28.00 -10.70 20.17
C ILE A 114 -26.74 -10.71 19.30
N ILE A 115 -25.77 -9.85 19.63
CA ILE A 115 -24.48 -9.80 18.93
C ILE A 115 -23.40 -10.07 19.96
N TYR A 116 -22.73 -11.21 19.82
CA TYR A 116 -21.59 -11.62 20.62
C TYR A 116 -20.30 -11.54 19.80
N PHE A 117 -19.29 -10.87 20.32
CA PHE A 117 -17.96 -10.78 19.69
C PHE A 117 -16.87 -11.11 20.72
N SER A 118 -16.00 -12.07 20.40
CA SER A 118 -14.76 -12.33 21.14
C SER A 118 -13.56 -12.27 20.19
N GLY A 119 -12.54 -11.50 20.57
CA GLY A 119 -11.35 -11.29 19.73
C GLY A 119 -10.59 -10.02 20.10
N HIS A 120 -9.67 -9.59 19.22
CA HIS A 120 -8.95 -8.32 19.41
C HIS A 120 -9.84 -7.11 19.20
N GLY A 121 -9.77 -6.20 20.17
CA GLY A 121 -10.20 -4.81 20.03
C GLY A 121 -8.97 -3.90 20.12
N ASP A 122 -8.86 -2.95 19.21
CA ASP A 122 -7.75 -2.00 19.19
C ASP A 122 -8.22 -0.59 18.83
N VAL A 123 -7.33 0.37 19.00
CA VAL A 123 -7.60 1.79 18.77
C VAL A 123 -6.49 2.36 17.91
N GLU A 124 -6.84 3.20 16.95
CA GLU A 124 -5.84 4.01 16.27
C GLU A 124 -5.23 4.97 17.30
N ARG A 125 -3.90 4.94 17.47
CA ARG A 125 -3.23 5.59 18.60
C ARG A 125 -2.71 6.97 18.27
N LYS A 126 -2.61 7.30 16.98
CA LYS A 126 -1.85 8.47 16.52
C LYS A 126 -2.71 9.55 15.88
N THR A 127 -3.98 9.30 15.57
CA THR A 127 -4.92 10.34 15.13
C THR A 127 -5.61 10.99 16.34
N ILE A 128 -6.10 12.22 16.18
CA ILE A 128 -6.84 12.93 17.24
C ILE A 128 -8.14 12.20 17.60
N SER A 129 -8.81 11.59 16.61
CA SER A 129 -10.10 10.92 16.79
C SER A 129 -9.98 9.55 17.47
N GLN A 130 -8.81 8.89 17.42
CA GLN A 130 -8.54 7.55 17.96
C GLN A 130 -9.72 6.56 17.86
N PRO A 131 -10.28 6.35 16.66
CA PRO A 131 -11.41 5.43 16.47
C PRO A 131 -11.06 4.03 16.98
N GLY A 132 -12.04 3.39 17.60
CA GLY A 132 -11.93 2.00 18.02
C GLY A 132 -12.36 1.04 16.92
N TYR A 133 -11.79 -0.16 16.93
CA TYR A 133 -12.06 -1.22 15.98
C TYR A 133 -12.16 -2.57 16.69
N LEU A 134 -13.06 -3.42 16.18
CA LEU A 134 -13.04 -4.87 16.43
C LEU A 134 -12.38 -5.55 15.23
N LEU A 135 -11.32 -6.30 15.47
CA LEU A 135 -10.52 -6.88 14.39
C LEU A 135 -11.18 -8.15 13.87
N CYS A 136 -11.50 -8.18 12.57
CA CYS A 136 -11.95 -9.40 11.89
C CYS A 136 -10.73 -10.25 11.49
N TRP A 137 -10.95 -11.49 11.04
CA TRP A 137 -9.86 -12.42 10.72
C TRP A 137 -8.87 -11.88 9.68
N ASP A 138 -9.37 -11.15 8.69
CA ASP A 138 -8.58 -10.55 7.61
C ASP A 138 -8.01 -9.17 7.97
N ALA A 139 -8.11 -8.72 9.24
CA ALA A 139 -7.58 -7.43 9.68
C ALA A 139 -6.09 -7.28 9.40
N PRO A 140 -5.63 -6.08 9.02
CA PRO A 140 -4.21 -5.79 9.01
C PRO A 140 -3.71 -5.44 10.42
N ALA A 141 -2.47 -5.82 10.78
CA ALA A 141 -1.88 -5.46 12.08
C ALA A 141 -1.72 -3.94 12.28
N GLN A 142 -1.80 -3.17 11.20
CA GLN A 142 -1.77 -1.70 11.20
C GLN A 142 -2.68 -1.18 10.09
N VAL A 143 -3.16 0.06 10.20
CA VAL A 143 -3.98 0.73 9.16
C VAL A 143 -5.38 0.10 9.00
N TYR A 144 -6.12 -0.05 10.10
CA TYR A 144 -7.48 -0.62 10.10
C TYR A 144 -8.47 0.11 9.18
N LEU A 145 -8.24 1.41 8.92
CA LEU A 145 -9.03 2.21 7.96
C LEU A 145 -9.00 1.64 6.53
N GLY A 146 -7.97 0.88 6.18
CA GLY A 146 -7.87 0.21 4.90
C GLY A 146 -8.81 -0.99 4.73
N GLY A 147 -9.47 -1.43 5.81
CA GLY A 147 -10.44 -2.52 5.85
C GLY A 147 -9.94 -3.75 6.62
N GLY A 148 -10.75 -4.81 6.66
CA GLY A 148 -10.50 -6.01 7.48
C GLY A 148 -10.84 -5.84 8.97
N ALA A 149 -11.36 -4.69 9.39
CA ALA A 149 -11.80 -4.44 10.77
C ALA A 149 -13.17 -3.75 10.79
N LEU A 150 -13.93 -4.01 11.85
CA LEU A 150 -15.23 -3.39 12.10
C LEU A 150 -15.03 -2.10 12.92
N ALA A 151 -15.23 -0.95 12.28
CA ALA A 151 -15.17 0.33 12.96
C ALA A 151 -16.34 0.48 13.94
N LEU A 152 -16.05 0.86 15.19
CA LEU A 152 -17.08 1.00 16.23
C LEU A 152 -18.22 1.98 15.88
N PRO A 153 -17.98 3.13 15.20
CA PRO A 153 -19.06 4.01 14.78
C PRO A 153 -20.07 3.31 13.86
N MET A 154 -19.58 2.58 12.85
CA MET A 154 -20.42 1.83 11.93
C MET A 154 -21.19 0.71 12.65
N PHE A 155 -20.51 0.00 13.56
CA PHE A 155 -21.17 -1.03 14.36
C PHE A 155 -22.29 -0.45 15.23
N GLN A 156 -22.05 0.72 15.83
CA GLN A 156 -23.05 1.42 16.63
C GLN A 156 -24.22 1.95 15.79
N ASP A 157 -24.00 2.32 14.53
CA ASP A 157 -25.08 2.70 13.61
C ASP A 157 -26.01 1.50 13.32
N ILE A 158 -25.45 0.30 13.12
CA ILE A 158 -26.23 -0.94 12.95
C ILE A 158 -27.06 -1.24 14.20
N ILE A 159 -26.43 -1.18 15.39
CA ILE A 159 -27.10 -1.39 16.67
C ILE A 159 -28.27 -0.41 16.85
N SER A 160 -28.03 0.87 16.57
CA SER A 160 -29.06 1.89 16.70
C SER A 160 -30.16 1.77 15.63
N THR A 161 -29.85 1.21 14.46
CA THR A 161 -30.86 0.93 13.43
C THR A 161 -31.80 -0.19 13.89
N LEU A 162 -31.26 -1.29 14.41
CA LEU A 162 -32.04 -2.39 15.01
C LEU A 162 -32.94 -1.89 16.16
N SER A 163 -32.38 -1.08 17.06
CA SER A 163 -33.10 -0.63 18.26
C SER A 163 -34.17 0.42 17.96
N THR A 164 -33.92 1.33 17.01
CA THR A 164 -34.81 2.48 16.72
C THR A 164 -35.75 2.23 15.54
N GLN A 165 -35.24 1.74 14.41
CA GLN A 165 -36.05 1.51 13.20
C GLN A 165 -36.81 0.20 13.27
N ASN A 166 -36.10 -0.90 13.56
CA ASN A 166 -36.75 -2.21 13.69
C ASN A 166 -37.50 -2.34 15.03
N LYS A 167 -37.26 -1.41 15.98
CA LYS A 167 -37.82 -1.42 17.34
C LYS A 167 -37.58 -2.76 18.06
N ALA A 168 -36.44 -3.37 17.75
CA ALA A 168 -36.02 -4.61 18.36
C ALA A 168 -35.32 -4.34 19.69
N ARG A 169 -35.32 -5.33 20.56
CA ARG A 169 -34.42 -5.37 21.71
C ARG A 169 -33.05 -5.81 21.22
N VAL A 170 -31.98 -5.09 21.57
CA VAL A 170 -30.63 -5.37 21.07
C VAL A 170 -29.68 -5.59 22.24
N ILE A 171 -29.07 -6.77 22.29
CA ILE A 171 -28.06 -7.14 23.30
C ILE A 171 -26.71 -7.28 22.61
N VAL A 172 -25.74 -6.47 23.02
CA VAL A 172 -24.38 -6.50 22.47
C VAL A 172 -23.43 -6.94 23.57
N ILE A 173 -22.70 -8.01 23.30
CA ILE A 173 -21.73 -8.59 24.23
C ILE A 173 -20.38 -8.61 23.53
N THR A 174 -19.37 -8.01 24.15
CA THR A 174 -18.04 -7.97 23.56
C THR A 174 -16.99 -8.39 24.57
N ASP A 175 -16.33 -9.51 24.28
CA ASP A 175 -15.10 -9.93 24.92
C ASP A 175 -13.88 -9.52 24.08
N ALA A 176 -13.54 -8.24 24.16
CA ALA A 176 -12.44 -7.67 23.41
C ALA A 176 -11.71 -6.62 24.25
N CYS A 177 -10.40 -6.51 24.04
CA CYS A 177 -9.63 -5.44 24.66
C CYS A 177 -10.25 -4.08 24.33
N ARG A 178 -10.33 -3.17 25.31
CA ARG A 178 -10.91 -1.83 25.16
C ARG A 178 -12.39 -1.80 24.76
N SER A 179 -13.13 -2.88 24.97
CA SER A 179 -14.57 -2.99 24.70
C SER A 179 -15.38 -1.83 25.27
N GLY A 180 -14.96 -1.26 26.40
CA GLY A 180 -15.64 -0.13 27.04
C GLY A 180 -15.81 1.13 26.16
N LYS A 181 -15.03 1.28 25.08
CA LYS A 181 -15.25 2.38 24.11
C LYS A 181 -16.63 2.31 23.43
N LEU A 182 -17.25 1.13 23.33
CA LEU A 182 -18.62 1.00 22.79
C LEU A 182 -19.67 1.69 23.67
N ALA A 183 -19.44 1.80 24.99
CA ALA A 183 -20.39 2.47 25.89
C ALA A 183 -20.42 3.99 25.73
N GLY A 184 -19.34 4.59 25.18
CA GLY A 184 -19.23 6.03 24.95
C GLY A 184 -19.48 6.48 23.51
N SER A 185 -19.74 5.54 22.59
CA SER A 185 -19.84 5.80 21.17
C SER A 185 -21.16 6.51 20.83
N LYS A 186 -21.09 7.84 20.61
CA LYS A 186 -22.24 8.63 20.14
C LYS A 186 -22.44 8.39 18.64
N VAL A 187 -23.64 7.96 18.25
CA VAL A 187 -24.14 8.11 16.88
C VAL A 187 -24.44 9.59 16.66
N GLY A 188 -23.99 10.15 15.53
CA GLY A 188 -24.57 11.32 14.85
C GLY A 188 -24.84 12.59 15.69
N GLY A 189 -24.08 13.66 15.41
CA GLY A 189 -24.26 14.97 16.05
C GLY A 189 -25.67 15.58 15.93
N ALA A 190 -26.02 16.42 16.90
CA ALA A 190 -27.10 17.43 16.94
C ALA A 190 -28.56 17.06 16.53
N GLN A 191 -28.87 15.87 16.02
CA GLN A 191 -30.18 15.55 15.41
C GLN A 191 -30.85 14.24 15.90
N ILE A 192 -30.46 13.66 17.02
CA ILE A 192 -31.25 12.58 17.64
C ILE A 192 -32.43 13.22 18.38
N THR A 193 -33.67 12.90 17.98
CA THR A 193 -34.88 13.34 18.68
C THR A 193 -34.92 12.75 20.10
N GLY A 194 -35.56 13.43 21.06
CA GLY A 194 -35.70 12.91 22.42
C GLY A 194 -36.37 11.52 22.48
N ALA A 195 -37.24 11.22 21.51
CA ALA A 195 -37.89 9.92 21.36
C ALA A 195 -36.91 8.82 20.94
N ASN A 196 -36.04 9.07 19.96
CA ASN A 196 -35.02 8.10 19.52
C ASN A 196 -33.97 7.85 20.60
N LEU A 197 -33.62 8.87 21.40
CA LEU A 197 -32.73 8.71 22.55
C LEU A 197 -33.38 7.87 23.66
N ALA A 198 -34.66 8.10 23.96
CA ALA A 198 -35.40 7.31 24.94
C ALA A 198 -35.54 5.85 24.49
N GLN A 199 -35.82 5.61 23.21
CA GLN A 199 -35.92 4.26 22.64
C GLN A 199 -34.57 3.54 22.63
N LYS A 200 -33.49 4.26 22.32
CA LYS A 200 -32.12 3.74 22.44
C LYS A 200 -31.80 3.26 23.87
N VAL A 201 -32.11 4.08 24.87
CA VAL A 201 -31.89 3.74 26.28
C VAL A 201 -32.80 2.58 26.75
N ALA A 202 -34.00 2.47 26.18
CA ALA A 202 -34.94 1.40 26.53
C ALA A 202 -34.59 0.04 25.90
N ASN A 203 -34.08 0.03 24.66
CA ASN A 203 -33.96 -1.19 23.87
C ASN A 203 -32.52 -1.69 23.68
N GLU A 204 -31.49 -0.90 23.99
CA GLU A 204 -30.09 -1.32 23.87
C GLU A 204 -29.52 -1.77 25.22
N ILE A 205 -28.93 -2.97 25.22
CA ILE A 205 -28.17 -3.54 26.32
C ILE A 205 -26.75 -3.80 25.82
N LYS A 206 -25.75 -3.36 26.56
CA LYS A 206 -24.35 -3.69 26.29
C LYS A 206 -23.71 -4.32 27.50
N ILE A 207 -22.99 -5.43 27.30
CA ILE A 207 -22.20 -6.12 28.32
C ILE A 207 -20.78 -6.24 27.77
N LEU A 208 -19.85 -5.53 28.38
CA LEU A 208 -18.50 -5.32 27.83
C LEU A 208 -17.48 -5.89 28.82
N SER A 209 -16.46 -6.59 28.32
CA SER A 209 -15.54 -7.34 29.16
C SER A 209 -14.57 -6.51 29.98
N CYS A 210 -14.30 -5.28 29.57
CA CYS A 210 -13.37 -4.38 30.25
C CYS A 210 -13.66 -2.90 30.00
N GLN A 211 -13.03 -2.02 30.80
CA GLN A 211 -13.07 -0.57 30.63
C GLN A 211 -12.36 -0.10 29.33
N PRO A 212 -12.59 1.15 28.86
CA PRO A 212 -12.00 1.66 27.60
C PRO A 212 -10.46 1.58 27.48
N ASN A 213 -9.75 1.49 28.62
CA ASN A 213 -8.29 1.47 28.71
C ASN A 213 -7.73 0.16 29.28
N GLU A 214 -8.56 -0.87 29.40
CA GLU A 214 -8.18 -2.19 29.93
C GLU A 214 -8.12 -3.25 28.83
N PHE A 215 -7.56 -4.41 29.16
CA PHE A 215 -7.41 -5.56 28.26
C PHE A 215 -8.30 -6.71 28.75
N SER A 216 -8.72 -7.56 27.82
CA SER A 216 -9.34 -8.84 28.19
C SER A 216 -8.27 -9.91 28.39
N ILE A 217 -8.52 -10.85 29.30
CA ILE A 217 -7.57 -11.87 29.76
C ILE A 217 -8.15 -13.26 29.52
N GLU A 218 -7.30 -14.17 29.04
CA GLU A 218 -7.67 -15.56 28.72
C GLU A 218 -6.63 -16.56 29.24
N GLY A 219 -7.05 -17.82 29.48
CA GLY A 219 -6.22 -18.82 30.15
C GLY A 219 -6.87 -20.20 30.29
N GLU A 220 -6.04 -21.23 30.47
CA GLU A 220 -6.48 -22.64 30.61
C GLU A 220 -7.25 -22.91 31.91
N GLN A 221 -7.01 -22.09 32.94
CA GLN A 221 -7.65 -22.22 34.25
C GLN A 221 -9.18 -22.03 34.19
N TRP A 222 -9.71 -21.39 33.16
CA TRP A 222 -11.13 -21.17 32.97
C TRP A 222 -11.71 -22.24 32.05
N GLY A 223 -12.25 -23.31 32.65
CA GLY A 223 -12.96 -24.37 31.94
C GLY A 223 -12.13 -25.15 30.91
N GLY A 224 -10.80 -25.21 31.06
CA GLY A 224 -9.89 -25.88 30.11
C GLY A 224 -9.44 -24.98 28.94
N GLY A 225 -9.67 -23.67 29.03
CA GLY A 225 -9.22 -22.66 28.05
C GLY A 225 -10.33 -21.74 27.57
N ARG A 226 -10.41 -20.54 28.17
CA ARG A 226 -11.37 -19.45 27.87
C ARG A 226 -10.89 -18.06 28.28
N GLY A 227 -11.58 -17.02 27.81
CA GLY A 227 -11.56 -15.69 28.41
C GLY A 227 -12.19 -15.67 29.82
N ALA A 228 -11.58 -14.95 30.77
CA ALA A 228 -12.08 -14.84 32.14
C ALA A 228 -13.51 -14.27 32.18
N PHE A 229 -13.75 -13.22 31.40
CA PHE A 229 -15.09 -12.62 31.25
C PHE A 229 -16.08 -13.61 30.63
N SER A 230 -15.74 -14.22 29.51
CA SER A 230 -16.62 -15.15 28.79
C SER A 230 -17.01 -16.36 29.63
N TYR A 231 -16.08 -16.89 30.43
CA TYR A 231 -16.33 -17.97 31.38
C TYR A 231 -17.40 -17.56 32.41
N HIS A 232 -17.18 -16.45 33.13
CA HIS A 232 -18.10 -15.99 34.16
C HIS A 232 -19.42 -15.46 33.61
N LEU A 233 -19.43 -14.87 32.42
CA LEU A 233 -20.66 -14.45 31.76
C LEU A 233 -21.61 -15.62 31.56
N ILE A 234 -21.10 -16.73 31.04
CA ILE A 234 -21.92 -17.91 30.76
C ILE A 234 -22.44 -18.54 32.06
N ASP A 235 -21.59 -18.68 33.07
CA ASP A 235 -22.02 -19.19 34.40
C ASP A 235 -23.08 -18.28 35.03
N GLY A 236 -22.87 -16.97 34.96
CA GLY A 236 -23.81 -15.96 35.43
C GLY A 236 -25.17 -16.07 34.74
N LEU A 237 -25.18 -16.18 33.41
CA LEU A 237 -26.40 -16.32 32.60
C LEU A 237 -27.11 -17.67 32.83
N TYR A 238 -26.39 -18.74 33.16
CA TYR A 238 -27.03 -20.00 33.57
C TYR A 238 -27.69 -19.95 34.96
N GLY A 239 -27.51 -18.86 35.70
CA GLY A 239 -28.20 -18.61 36.96
C GLY A 239 -27.27 -18.34 38.15
N MET A 240 -25.94 -18.35 37.98
CA MET A 240 -25.02 -18.01 39.08
C MET A 240 -25.13 -16.54 39.50
N ALA A 241 -25.65 -15.68 38.62
CA ALA A 241 -25.89 -14.27 38.93
C ALA A 241 -27.22 -13.99 39.66
N ASP A 242 -28.09 -15.00 39.86
CA ASP A 242 -29.43 -14.85 40.49
C ASP A 242 -29.30 -14.60 42.00
N ALA A 243 -28.97 -13.36 42.35
CA ALA A 243 -28.61 -12.98 43.71
C ALA A 243 -29.82 -12.92 44.66
N ASP A 244 -31.01 -12.60 44.16
CA ASP A 244 -32.24 -12.54 44.93
C ASP A 244 -33.07 -13.84 44.85
N ALA A 245 -32.61 -14.83 44.10
CA ALA A 245 -33.22 -16.14 43.88
C ALA A 245 -34.64 -16.04 43.29
N ASN A 246 -34.90 -15.04 42.45
CA ASN A 246 -36.19 -14.81 41.83
C ASN A 246 -36.43 -15.71 40.59
N GLY A 247 -35.41 -16.47 40.15
CA GLY A 247 -35.48 -17.39 39.02
C GLY A 247 -35.27 -16.72 37.66
N ALA A 248 -34.78 -15.49 37.61
CA ALA A 248 -34.42 -14.77 36.40
C ALA A 248 -33.16 -13.92 36.63
N ILE A 249 -32.38 -13.69 35.57
CA ILE A 249 -31.21 -12.82 35.60
C ILE A 249 -31.53 -11.50 34.93
N ASN A 250 -31.35 -10.39 35.65
CA ASN A 250 -31.41 -9.04 35.09
C ASN A 250 -30.03 -8.42 34.85
N LEU A 251 -30.01 -7.27 34.17
CA LEU A 251 -28.76 -6.58 33.81
C LEU A 251 -27.94 -6.15 35.04
N LEU A 252 -28.59 -5.75 36.14
CA LEU A 252 -27.90 -5.36 37.38
C LEU A 252 -27.20 -6.56 38.04
N GLU A 253 -27.88 -7.70 38.11
CA GLU A 253 -27.38 -8.95 38.65
C GLU A 253 -26.16 -9.45 37.88
N ILE A 254 -26.28 -9.60 36.56
CA ILE A 254 -25.14 -10.06 35.76
C ILE A 254 -23.97 -9.07 35.84
N GLY A 255 -24.25 -7.77 35.86
CA GLY A 255 -23.22 -6.73 35.96
C GLY A 255 -22.42 -6.84 37.24
N ARG A 256 -23.09 -6.97 38.40
CA ARG A 256 -22.43 -7.16 39.70
C ARG A 256 -21.68 -8.47 39.78
N TYR A 257 -22.30 -9.56 39.31
CA TYR A 257 -21.66 -10.88 39.29
C TYR A 257 -20.34 -10.84 38.52
N LEU A 258 -20.36 -10.27 37.31
CA LEU A 258 -19.18 -10.13 36.46
C LEU A 258 -18.13 -9.21 37.10
N GLU A 259 -18.54 -8.07 37.65
CA GLU A 259 -17.64 -7.14 38.33
C GLU A 259 -16.89 -7.83 39.47
N ASP A 260 -17.60 -8.57 40.32
CA ASP A 260 -17.01 -9.24 41.48
C ASP A 260 -16.09 -10.41 41.08
N HIS A 261 -16.54 -11.29 40.19
CA HIS A 261 -15.85 -12.54 39.88
C HIS A 261 -14.68 -12.34 38.92
N VAL A 262 -14.88 -11.57 37.84
CA VAL A 262 -13.82 -11.33 36.84
C VAL A 262 -12.69 -10.53 37.48
N SER A 263 -13.02 -9.43 38.18
CA SER A 263 -12.00 -8.56 38.79
C SER A 263 -11.20 -9.27 39.89
N ALA A 264 -11.83 -10.18 40.64
CA ALA A 264 -11.15 -10.93 41.68
C ALA A 264 -10.20 -11.99 41.10
N GLU A 265 -10.61 -12.71 40.06
CA GLU A 265 -9.83 -13.81 39.49
C GLU A 265 -8.65 -13.37 38.62
N VAL A 266 -8.79 -12.23 37.94
CA VAL A 266 -7.71 -11.71 37.09
C VAL A 266 -6.65 -10.91 37.86
N ALA A 267 -6.81 -10.72 39.18
CA ALA A 267 -5.86 -9.98 39.98
C ALA A 267 -4.45 -10.65 39.97
N PRO A 268 -3.35 -9.87 39.87
CA PRO A 268 -3.26 -8.41 39.99
C PRO A 268 -3.50 -7.63 38.69
N GLN A 269 -3.76 -8.29 37.56
CA GLN A 269 -4.14 -7.61 36.32
C GLN A 269 -5.53 -6.97 36.48
N LYS A 270 -5.80 -5.91 35.69
CA LYS A 270 -7.09 -5.21 35.72
C LYS A 270 -7.93 -5.62 34.52
N GLN A 271 -9.12 -6.12 34.81
CA GLN A 271 -10.21 -6.30 33.87
C GLN A 271 -11.52 -6.09 34.62
N LEU A 272 -12.14 -4.93 34.42
CA LEU A 272 -13.37 -4.53 35.10
C LEU A 272 -14.52 -4.50 34.08
N PRO A 273 -15.38 -5.54 34.06
CA PRO A 273 -16.54 -5.58 33.18
C PRO A 273 -17.48 -4.38 33.38
N MET A 274 -18.25 -4.06 32.35
CA MET A 274 -19.21 -2.96 32.41
C MET A 274 -20.49 -3.25 31.64
N THR A 275 -21.60 -2.70 32.14
CA THR A 275 -22.93 -2.85 31.54
C THR A 275 -23.55 -1.48 31.25
N GLU A 276 -24.20 -1.34 30.09
CA GLU A 276 -25.00 -0.17 29.70
C GLU A 276 -26.42 -0.63 29.32
N GLY A 277 -27.45 0.09 29.78
CA GLY A 277 -28.86 -0.21 29.50
C GLY A 277 -29.76 -0.11 30.73
N ASN A 278 -31.02 -0.54 30.59
CA ASN A 278 -31.96 -0.60 31.70
C ASN A 278 -31.56 -1.69 32.71
N ARG A 279 -31.27 -1.31 33.95
CA ARG A 279 -30.74 -2.20 35.00
C ARG A 279 -31.70 -3.31 35.42
N THR A 280 -33.01 -3.09 35.30
CA THR A 280 -34.03 -4.07 35.69
C THR A 280 -34.44 -4.98 34.54
N GLU A 281 -33.81 -4.84 33.38
CA GLU A 281 -34.16 -5.61 32.18
C GLU A 281 -33.76 -7.08 32.35
N GLN A 282 -34.71 -7.99 32.15
CA GLN A 282 -34.48 -9.43 32.28
C GLN A 282 -33.76 -10.01 31.06
N LEU A 283 -32.59 -10.60 31.23
CA LEU A 283 -31.78 -11.19 30.17
C LEU A 283 -32.18 -12.64 29.88
N THR A 284 -32.39 -13.44 30.92
CA THR A 284 -32.72 -14.86 30.78
C THR A 284 -33.42 -15.38 32.04
N ALA A 285 -34.20 -16.45 31.88
CA ALA A 285 -34.78 -17.21 32.99
C ALA A 285 -33.82 -18.30 33.47
N VAL A 286 -33.76 -18.52 34.77
CA VAL A 286 -32.94 -19.56 35.38
C VAL A 286 -33.63 -20.91 35.22
N VAL A 287 -32.91 -21.88 34.63
CA VAL A 287 -33.36 -23.27 34.54
C VAL A 287 -32.73 -24.06 35.70
N PRO A 288 -33.51 -24.46 36.74
CA PRO A 288 -32.95 -25.03 37.97
C PRO A 288 -32.09 -26.28 37.74
N GLU A 289 -32.47 -27.13 36.78
CA GLU A 289 -31.73 -28.34 36.44
C GLU A 289 -30.36 -28.03 35.84
N ILE A 290 -30.25 -26.97 35.03
CA ILE A 290 -28.99 -26.52 34.44
C ILE A 290 -28.14 -25.83 35.50
N LEU A 291 -28.73 -24.93 36.30
CA LEU A 291 -28.04 -24.26 37.40
C LEU A 291 -27.45 -25.25 38.42
N ALA A 292 -28.17 -26.33 38.75
CA ALA A 292 -27.64 -27.39 39.61
C ALA A 292 -26.40 -28.07 39.01
N GLN A 293 -26.33 -28.22 37.69
CA GLN A 293 -25.17 -28.80 36.99
C GLN A 293 -24.00 -27.82 36.89
N VAL A 294 -24.28 -26.53 36.68
CA VAL A 294 -23.29 -25.45 36.73
C VAL A 294 -22.61 -25.43 38.10
N ARG A 295 -23.40 -25.44 39.19
CA ARG A 295 -22.90 -25.50 40.58
C ARG A 295 -22.10 -26.77 40.88
N ALA A 296 -22.38 -27.87 40.18
CA ALA A 296 -21.65 -29.12 40.32
C ALA A 296 -20.35 -29.17 39.49
N GLY A 297 -20.02 -28.11 38.74
CA GLY A 297 -18.86 -28.08 37.83
C GLY A 297 -19.00 -29.04 36.65
N LYS A 298 -20.23 -29.46 36.30
CA LYS A 298 -20.52 -30.47 35.27
C LYS A 298 -20.98 -29.85 33.95
N LEU A 299 -20.74 -28.56 33.73
CA LEU A 299 -21.19 -27.85 32.52
C LEU A 299 -20.68 -28.53 31.23
N GLY A 300 -19.42 -28.99 31.22
CA GLY A 300 -18.84 -29.71 30.08
C GLY A 300 -19.35 -31.15 29.87
N GLN A 301 -20.16 -31.69 30.80
CA GLN A 301 -20.82 -33.00 30.70
C GLN A 301 -22.28 -32.89 30.25
N LEU A 302 -22.83 -31.67 30.16
CA LEU A 302 -24.10 -31.49 29.45
C LEU A 302 -23.87 -31.87 28.00
N GLN A 303 -24.51 -32.97 27.57
CA GLN A 303 -24.88 -33.15 26.17
C GLN A 303 -25.92 -32.07 25.85
N LEU A 304 -25.46 -30.83 25.67
CA LEU A 304 -26.22 -29.79 24.98
C LEU A 304 -26.39 -30.32 23.55
N PHE A 305 -27.61 -30.75 23.24
CA PHE A 305 -28.14 -31.30 21.99
C PHE A 305 -27.14 -31.53 20.86
N SER A 306 -27.10 -32.77 20.36
CA SER A 306 -26.31 -33.10 19.16
C SER A 306 -26.68 -32.14 18.01
N PRO A 307 -25.71 -31.61 17.25
CA PRO A 307 -25.96 -30.67 16.14
C PRO A 307 -26.90 -31.20 15.04
N THR A 308 -27.30 -32.47 15.11
CA THR A 308 -28.13 -33.17 14.12
C THR A 308 -29.64 -32.97 14.22
N GLU A 309 -30.19 -32.25 15.21
CA GLU A 309 -31.67 -32.18 15.38
C GLU A 309 -32.37 -30.92 14.84
N SER A 310 -31.67 -29.83 14.49
CA SER A 310 -32.29 -28.72 13.75
C SER A 310 -31.83 -28.72 12.29
N ARG A 311 -32.67 -29.23 11.38
CA ARG A 311 -32.50 -28.95 9.94
C ARG A 311 -32.77 -27.46 9.75
N GLY A 312 -31.73 -26.68 9.45
CA GLY A 312 -31.92 -25.26 9.13
C GLY A 312 -32.71 -25.09 7.83
N ILE A 313 -33.17 -23.87 7.56
CA ILE A 313 -33.84 -23.42 6.33
C ILE A 313 -33.11 -23.93 5.09
N GLU A 314 -31.76 -23.95 5.09
CA GLU A 314 -30.99 -24.50 3.97
C GLU A 314 -31.33 -25.97 3.71
N ASP A 315 -31.26 -26.84 4.72
CA ASP A 315 -31.58 -28.26 4.58
C ASP A 315 -33.07 -28.50 4.28
N GLU A 316 -33.95 -27.75 4.95
CA GLU A 316 -35.40 -27.81 4.73
C GLU A 316 -35.75 -27.50 3.27
N VAL A 317 -35.25 -26.38 2.75
CA VAL A 317 -35.48 -25.93 1.38
C VAL A 317 -34.85 -26.90 0.39
N LEU A 318 -33.60 -27.34 0.62
CA LEU A 318 -32.89 -28.21 -0.31
C LEU A 318 -33.47 -29.63 -0.39
N VAL A 319 -34.17 -30.11 0.64
CA VAL A 319 -34.90 -31.39 0.59
C VAL A 319 -36.03 -31.36 -0.43
N GLY A 320 -36.70 -30.20 -0.58
CA GLY A 320 -37.88 -30.02 -1.45
C GLY A 320 -37.60 -29.69 -2.93
N VAL A 321 -36.32 -29.52 -3.31
CA VAL A 321 -35.91 -29.22 -4.69
C VAL A 321 -35.37 -30.43 -5.44
N ASP A 322 -35.40 -30.35 -6.78
CA ASP A 322 -34.88 -31.38 -7.66
C ASP A 322 -33.38 -31.64 -7.42
N THR A 323 -32.95 -32.87 -7.70
CA THR A 323 -31.55 -33.29 -7.51
C THR A 323 -30.57 -32.44 -8.33
N SER A 324 -30.97 -31.98 -9.52
CA SER A 324 -30.15 -31.10 -10.37
C SER A 324 -29.98 -29.71 -9.75
N VAL A 325 -31.04 -29.13 -9.16
CA VAL A 325 -31.00 -27.85 -8.42
C VAL A 325 -30.11 -27.97 -7.20
N ARG A 326 -30.26 -29.04 -6.41
CA ARG A 326 -29.39 -29.31 -5.25
C ARG A 326 -27.92 -29.45 -5.65
N LYS A 327 -27.64 -30.12 -6.78
CA LYS A 327 -26.28 -30.21 -7.33
C LYS A 327 -25.75 -28.84 -7.74
N MET A 328 -26.57 -28.01 -8.39
CA MET A 328 -26.19 -26.66 -8.80
C MET A 328 -25.89 -25.76 -7.60
N TYR A 329 -26.72 -25.82 -6.55
CA TYR A 329 -26.48 -25.11 -5.30
C TYR A 329 -25.16 -25.50 -4.63
N ARG A 330 -24.82 -26.80 -4.62
CA ARG A 330 -23.50 -27.26 -4.15
C ARG A 330 -22.35 -26.75 -5.02
N LEU A 331 -22.51 -26.74 -6.33
CA LEU A 331 -21.51 -26.20 -7.26
C LEU A 331 -21.32 -24.68 -7.07
N PHE A 332 -22.38 -23.94 -6.78
CA PHE A 332 -22.31 -22.53 -6.40
C PHE A 332 -21.47 -22.35 -5.13
N LYS A 333 -21.78 -23.05 -4.03
CA LYS A 333 -20.99 -22.98 -2.79
C LYS A 333 -19.53 -23.38 -3.01
N GLN A 334 -19.29 -24.39 -3.85
CA GLN A 334 -17.93 -24.81 -4.20
C GLN A 334 -17.19 -23.74 -5.02
N ALA A 335 -17.84 -23.11 -6.00
CA ALA A 335 -17.25 -22.04 -6.80
C ALA A 335 -16.89 -20.81 -5.94
N LEU A 336 -17.70 -20.47 -4.93
CA LEU A 336 -17.35 -19.45 -3.96
C LEU A 336 -16.09 -19.82 -3.17
N LYS A 337 -15.99 -21.07 -2.71
CA LYS A 337 -14.83 -21.57 -1.96
C LYS A 337 -13.55 -21.59 -2.80
N ASP A 338 -13.68 -21.97 -4.07
CA ASP A 338 -12.56 -22.06 -5.02
C ASP A 338 -12.20 -20.69 -5.65
N LYS A 339 -12.90 -19.62 -5.25
CA LYS A 339 -12.73 -18.25 -5.76
C LYS A 339 -12.95 -18.12 -7.28
N VAL A 340 -13.84 -18.94 -7.83
CA VAL A 340 -14.24 -18.90 -9.25
C VAL A 340 -15.55 -18.11 -9.37
N PHE A 341 -15.45 -16.79 -9.25
CA PHE A 341 -16.64 -15.93 -9.10
C PHE A 341 -17.32 -15.58 -10.44
N LEU A 342 -16.57 -14.95 -11.35
CA LEU A 342 -17.05 -14.53 -12.67
C LEU A 342 -16.34 -15.29 -13.78
N GLU A 343 -16.93 -15.24 -14.98
CA GLU A 343 -16.34 -15.82 -16.18
C GLU A 343 -14.97 -15.19 -16.54
N PRO A 344 -14.00 -15.99 -17.01
CA PRO A 344 -12.69 -15.48 -17.41
C PRO A 344 -12.78 -14.63 -18.70
N GLU A 345 -11.95 -13.58 -18.80
CA GLU A 345 -11.96 -12.66 -19.96
C GLU A 345 -11.39 -13.26 -21.25
N SER A 346 -10.70 -14.41 -21.19
CA SER A 346 -10.05 -14.97 -22.39
C SER A 346 -11.02 -15.78 -23.26
N ALA A 347 -11.02 -15.54 -24.57
CA ALA A 347 -11.77 -16.31 -25.57
C ALA A 347 -11.48 -17.84 -25.54
N PHE A 348 -10.36 -18.27 -24.95
CA PHE A 348 -10.00 -19.69 -24.77
C PHE A 348 -10.67 -20.37 -23.55
N ALA A 349 -11.44 -19.62 -22.75
CA ALA A 349 -12.07 -20.10 -21.52
C ALA A 349 -13.57 -20.37 -21.65
N GLU A 350 -14.12 -20.44 -22.87
CA GLU A 350 -15.54 -20.76 -23.12
C GLU A 350 -16.01 -22.04 -22.41
N ALA A 351 -15.13 -23.03 -22.24
CA ALA A 351 -15.42 -24.28 -21.52
C ALA A 351 -15.71 -24.12 -20.01
N LEU A 352 -15.42 -22.94 -19.44
CA LEU A 352 -15.61 -22.58 -18.03
C LEU A 352 -16.67 -21.48 -17.81
N ALA A 353 -17.22 -20.88 -18.87
CA ALA A 353 -18.21 -19.79 -18.76
C ALA A 353 -19.40 -20.20 -17.87
N ASP A 354 -19.96 -21.39 -18.11
CA ASP A 354 -21.06 -21.96 -17.32
C ASP A 354 -20.65 -22.55 -15.95
N LYS A 355 -19.39 -22.42 -15.53
CA LYS A 355 -18.82 -23.05 -14.33
C LYS A 355 -18.24 -22.05 -13.33
N CYS A 356 -18.90 -20.90 -13.18
CA CYS A 356 -18.57 -19.88 -12.19
C CYS A 356 -19.74 -19.64 -11.22
N ALA A 357 -19.45 -18.98 -10.09
CA ALA A 357 -20.46 -18.67 -9.10
C ALA A 357 -21.59 -17.81 -9.66
N ASP A 358 -21.31 -16.82 -10.52
CA ASP A 358 -22.33 -15.97 -11.13
C ASP A 358 -23.32 -16.77 -11.98
N ALA A 359 -22.81 -17.66 -12.85
CA ALA A 359 -23.64 -18.49 -13.73
C ALA A 359 -24.57 -19.41 -12.93
N TYR A 360 -24.08 -19.99 -11.82
CA TYR A 360 -24.93 -20.78 -10.94
C TYR A 360 -25.94 -19.90 -10.19
N TYR A 361 -25.51 -18.76 -9.66
CA TYR A 361 -26.36 -17.83 -8.93
C TYR A 361 -27.53 -17.32 -9.79
N GLN A 362 -27.27 -16.90 -11.04
CA GLN A 362 -28.31 -16.40 -11.95
C GLN A 362 -29.41 -17.44 -12.24
N ARG A 363 -29.07 -18.73 -12.22
CA ARG A 363 -30.04 -19.82 -12.38
C ARG A 363 -30.76 -20.13 -11.07
N LEU A 364 -30.03 -20.18 -9.95
CA LEU A 364 -30.58 -20.49 -8.62
C LEU A 364 -31.55 -19.41 -8.12
N ILE A 365 -31.30 -18.13 -8.43
CA ILE A 365 -32.19 -17.03 -8.03
C ILE A 365 -33.52 -17.04 -8.80
N GLN A 366 -33.59 -17.72 -9.95
CA GLN A 366 -34.83 -17.90 -10.71
C GLN A 366 -35.67 -19.07 -10.22
N GLU A 367 -35.10 -19.98 -9.41
CA GLU A 367 -35.82 -21.14 -8.88
C GLU A 367 -36.76 -20.70 -7.74
N PRO A 368 -38.09 -20.74 -7.92
CA PRO A 368 -39.03 -20.25 -6.91
C PRO A 368 -38.98 -21.06 -5.62
N LYS A 369 -38.65 -22.36 -5.69
CA LYS A 369 -38.52 -23.20 -4.49
C LYS A 369 -37.33 -22.79 -3.62
N LEU A 370 -36.36 -22.05 -4.17
CA LEU A 370 -35.23 -21.50 -3.41
C LEU A 370 -35.49 -20.09 -2.88
N ALA A 371 -36.70 -19.53 -3.00
CA ALA A 371 -37.00 -18.15 -2.59
C ALA A 371 -36.54 -17.80 -1.17
N ARG A 372 -36.70 -18.73 -0.22
CA ARG A 372 -36.25 -18.57 1.18
C ARG A 372 -34.72 -18.49 1.33
N LEU A 373 -33.95 -18.91 0.32
CA LEU A 373 -32.49 -18.86 0.29
C LEU A 373 -31.94 -17.74 -0.59
N HIS A 374 -32.78 -17.02 -1.34
CA HIS A 374 -32.34 -15.98 -2.28
C HIS A 374 -31.47 -14.93 -1.60
N ASN A 375 -31.97 -14.29 -0.54
CA ASN A 375 -31.21 -13.26 0.19
C ASN A 375 -29.89 -13.79 0.76
N THR A 376 -29.91 -14.99 1.34
CA THR A 376 -28.71 -15.64 1.88
C THR A 376 -27.69 -15.96 0.79
N MET A 377 -28.13 -16.41 -0.39
CA MET A 377 -27.24 -16.61 -1.54
C MET A 377 -26.64 -15.28 -2.03
N THR A 378 -27.46 -14.24 -2.16
CA THR A 378 -27.04 -12.89 -2.60
C THR A 378 -25.98 -12.31 -1.67
N ARG A 379 -26.24 -12.28 -0.35
CA ARG A 379 -25.31 -11.75 0.66
C ARG A 379 -24.01 -12.54 0.67
N ASN A 380 -24.09 -13.88 0.65
CA ASN A 380 -22.91 -14.73 0.66
C ASN A 380 -22.03 -14.56 -0.58
N TYR A 381 -22.67 -14.38 -1.74
CA TYR A 381 -21.97 -14.14 -2.99
C TYR A 381 -21.28 -12.77 -3.01
N ALA A 382 -22.01 -11.71 -2.63
CA ALA A 382 -21.45 -10.36 -2.57
C ALA A 382 -20.28 -10.28 -1.58
N ALA A 383 -20.40 -10.94 -0.41
CA ALA A 383 -19.32 -11.06 0.56
C ALA A 383 -18.07 -11.74 -0.05
N ALA A 384 -18.23 -12.85 -0.76
CA ALA A 384 -17.11 -13.56 -1.37
C ALA A 384 -16.38 -12.72 -2.44
N LEU A 385 -17.14 -11.96 -3.25
CA LEU A 385 -16.58 -11.06 -4.27
C LEU A 385 -15.71 -9.96 -3.65
N GLN A 386 -16.16 -9.36 -2.55
CA GLN A 386 -15.41 -8.27 -1.91
C GLN A 386 -14.24 -8.75 -1.06
N ASP A 387 -14.33 -9.93 -0.43
CA ASP A 387 -13.30 -10.46 0.47
C ASP A 387 -11.98 -10.67 -0.27
N ASP A 388 -12.01 -11.15 -1.52
CA ASP A 388 -10.78 -11.35 -2.30
C ASP A 388 -10.08 -10.02 -2.61
N ALA A 389 -10.85 -8.99 -2.97
CA ALA A 389 -10.30 -7.65 -3.20
C ALA A 389 -9.75 -7.03 -1.93
N GLN A 390 -10.45 -7.19 -0.79
CA GLN A 390 -10.01 -6.66 0.50
C GLN A 390 -8.72 -7.31 0.97
N GLN A 391 -8.61 -8.64 0.88
CA GLN A 391 -7.40 -9.35 1.28
C GLN A 391 -6.19 -8.92 0.44
N VAL A 392 -6.38 -8.65 -0.86
CA VAL A 392 -5.31 -8.06 -1.68
C VAL A 392 -4.94 -6.66 -1.25
N LEU A 393 -5.91 -5.79 -0.94
CA LEU A 393 -5.61 -4.46 -0.39
C LEU A 393 -4.84 -4.55 0.93
N ASN A 394 -5.21 -5.47 1.82
CA ASN A 394 -4.51 -5.68 3.09
C ASN A 394 -3.06 -6.14 2.87
N LYS A 395 -2.83 -7.05 1.94
CA LYS A 395 -1.48 -7.46 1.52
C LYS A 395 -0.71 -6.32 0.89
N TRP A 396 -1.36 -5.47 0.10
CA TRP A 396 -0.73 -4.30 -0.51
C TRP A 396 -0.38 -3.23 0.54
N MET A 397 -1.23 -2.99 1.54
CA MET A 397 -0.95 -2.01 2.59
C MET A 397 0.20 -2.44 3.50
N LYS A 398 0.35 -3.74 3.75
CA LYS A 398 1.52 -4.32 4.46
C LYS A 398 2.71 -4.56 3.56
N MET A 399 2.45 -4.60 2.26
CA MET A 399 3.37 -4.98 1.20
C MET A 399 4.04 -6.32 1.39
N ASP A 400 3.24 -7.37 1.17
CA ASP A 400 3.77 -8.70 0.88
C ASP A 400 4.82 -8.59 -0.26
N VAL A 401 6.07 -8.96 0.06
CA VAL A 401 7.23 -8.85 -0.83
C VAL A 401 6.99 -9.58 -2.15
N ALA A 402 6.22 -10.67 -2.08
CA ALA A 402 5.83 -11.43 -3.26
C ALA A 402 5.02 -10.57 -4.24
N GLU A 403 4.07 -9.76 -3.77
CA GLU A 403 3.21 -8.91 -4.62
C GLU A 403 3.99 -7.82 -5.35
N LEU A 404 4.97 -7.21 -4.68
CA LEU A 404 5.80 -6.14 -5.23
C LEU A 404 6.86 -6.62 -6.21
N SER A 405 7.29 -7.87 -6.05
CA SER A 405 8.32 -8.49 -6.89
C SER A 405 7.78 -8.87 -8.28
N LEU A 406 6.45 -8.99 -8.41
CA LEU A 406 5.79 -9.30 -9.68
C LEU A 406 6.05 -8.20 -10.71
N SER A 407 6.34 -8.57 -11.96
CA SER A 407 6.30 -7.65 -13.08
C SER A 407 4.95 -6.93 -13.16
N LYS A 408 4.95 -5.72 -13.75
CA LYS A 408 3.71 -4.95 -13.97
C LYS A 408 2.65 -5.77 -14.71
N VAL A 409 3.06 -6.59 -15.67
CA VAL A 409 2.17 -7.50 -16.41
C VAL A 409 1.48 -8.50 -15.48
N ARG A 410 2.23 -9.11 -14.56
CA ARG A 410 1.66 -10.02 -13.56
C ARG A 410 0.76 -9.30 -12.57
N GLN A 411 1.12 -8.09 -12.14
CA GLN A 411 0.28 -7.27 -11.27
C GLN A 411 -1.04 -6.89 -11.98
N ALA A 412 -0.97 -6.38 -13.21
CA ALA A 412 -2.14 -6.03 -14.01
C ALA A 412 -3.05 -7.23 -14.23
N SER A 413 -2.51 -8.38 -14.65
CA SER A 413 -3.27 -9.62 -14.82
C SER A 413 -3.97 -10.05 -13.52
N LYS A 414 -3.30 -9.92 -12.38
CA LYS A 414 -3.83 -10.32 -11.09
C LYS A 414 -4.97 -9.43 -10.60
N TYR A 415 -4.85 -8.11 -10.82
CA TYR A 415 -5.77 -7.12 -10.25
C TYR A 415 -6.91 -6.71 -11.19
N ARG A 416 -6.80 -7.00 -12.49
CA ARG A 416 -7.78 -6.63 -13.53
C ARG A 416 -9.21 -7.08 -13.25
N ARG A 417 -9.38 -8.18 -12.49
CA ARG A 417 -10.68 -8.72 -12.13
C ARG A 417 -11.43 -7.92 -11.05
N TYR A 418 -10.73 -7.17 -10.20
CA TYR A 418 -11.33 -6.59 -8.99
C TYR A 418 -12.38 -5.51 -9.25
N PRO A 419 -12.22 -4.59 -10.23
CA PRO A 419 -13.29 -3.65 -10.55
C PRO A 419 -14.62 -4.35 -10.84
N ARG A 420 -14.59 -5.42 -11.64
CA ARG A 420 -15.78 -6.22 -11.97
C ARG A 420 -16.34 -6.96 -10.75
N TYR A 421 -15.48 -7.50 -9.88
CA TYR A 421 -15.93 -8.18 -8.66
C TYR A 421 -16.64 -7.22 -7.72
N LEU A 422 -16.06 -6.04 -7.52
CA LEU A 422 -16.59 -5.01 -6.64
C LEU A 422 -17.86 -4.37 -7.20
N GLU A 423 -17.92 -4.16 -8.51
CA GLU A 423 -19.14 -3.72 -9.19
C GLU A 423 -20.27 -4.73 -9.04
N ARG A 424 -19.97 -6.01 -9.30
CA ARG A 424 -20.97 -7.08 -9.13
C ARG A 424 -21.45 -7.20 -7.69
N ALA A 425 -20.55 -7.07 -6.71
CA ALA A 425 -20.94 -7.04 -5.31
C ALA A 425 -21.85 -5.84 -4.99
N ALA A 426 -21.56 -4.66 -5.55
CA ALA A 426 -22.38 -3.47 -5.36
C ALA A 426 -23.76 -3.59 -6.01
N GLU A 427 -23.86 -4.21 -7.19
CA GLU A 427 -25.15 -4.52 -7.85
C GLU A 427 -26.01 -5.47 -7.01
N LEU A 428 -25.40 -6.52 -6.45
CA LEU A 428 -26.10 -7.52 -5.64
C LEU A 428 -26.67 -6.92 -4.34
N LEU A 429 -25.96 -5.95 -3.74
CA LEU A 429 -26.33 -5.35 -2.46
C LEU A 429 -27.21 -4.10 -2.61
N GLY A 430 -27.07 -3.38 -3.72
CA GLY A 430 -27.81 -2.15 -3.98
C GLY A 430 -27.32 -0.93 -3.20
N PRO A 431 -27.79 0.29 -3.56
CA PRO A 431 -27.27 1.57 -3.05
C PRO A 431 -27.57 1.83 -1.57
N GLU A 432 -28.63 1.22 -1.02
CA GLU A 432 -29.03 1.40 0.39
C GLU A 432 -28.17 0.56 1.36
N HIS A 433 -27.37 -0.37 0.86
CA HIS A 433 -26.53 -1.22 1.68
C HIS A 433 -25.26 -0.46 2.13
N TYR A 434 -24.87 -0.56 3.40
CA TYR A 434 -23.72 0.19 3.95
C TYR A 434 -22.39 -0.03 3.20
N MET A 435 -22.14 -1.26 2.72
CA MET A 435 -20.94 -1.56 1.94
C MET A 435 -20.93 -0.89 0.58
N TYR A 436 -22.07 -0.41 0.06
CA TYR A 436 -22.15 0.11 -1.31
C TYR A 436 -21.12 1.22 -1.55
N ALA A 437 -21.03 2.20 -0.66
CA ALA A 437 -20.04 3.27 -0.75
C ALA A 437 -18.60 2.74 -0.72
N ILE A 438 -18.31 1.78 0.17
CA ILE A 438 -16.99 1.15 0.29
C ILE A 438 -16.63 0.37 -0.99
N LEU A 439 -17.59 -0.36 -1.58
CA LEU A 439 -17.41 -1.12 -2.81
C LEU A 439 -17.16 -0.20 -4.00
N GLN A 440 -17.92 0.90 -4.13
CA GLN A 440 -17.69 1.90 -5.18
C GLN A 440 -16.31 2.57 -5.02
N ALA A 441 -15.95 2.96 -3.80
CA ALA A 441 -14.64 3.55 -3.52
C ALA A 441 -13.49 2.61 -3.94
N ARG A 442 -13.55 1.34 -3.55
CA ARG A 442 -12.53 0.32 -3.91
C ARG A 442 -12.52 0.03 -5.41
N LYS A 443 -13.68 -0.04 -6.06
CA LYS A 443 -13.78 -0.24 -7.51
C LYS A 443 -13.00 0.85 -8.24
N LEU A 444 -13.30 2.11 -7.93
CA LEU A 444 -12.67 3.29 -8.52
C LEU A 444 -11.16 3.36 -8.20
N TYR A 445 -10.75 2.94 -7.00
CA TYR A 445 -9.34 2.82 -6.67
C TYR A 445 -8.63 1.80 -7.58
N PHE A 446 -9.18 0.60 -7.75
CA PHE A 446 -8.57 -0.42 -8.62
C PHE A 446 -8.58 0.00 -10.09
N GLU A 447 -9.64 0.67 -10.57
CA GLU A 447 -9.67 1.26 -11.92
C GLU A 447 -8.52 2.26 -12.12
N GLY A 448 -8.37 3.22 -11.20
CA GLY A 448 -7.28 4.20 -11.23
C GLY A 448 -5.89 3.54 -11.11
N TYR A 449 -5.77 2.51 -10.27
CA TYR A 449 -4.53 1.76 -10.09
C TYR A 449 -4.13 1.01 -11.36
N LEU A 450 -5.07 0.31 -12.00
CA LEU A 450 -4.86 -0.41 -13.26
C LEU A 450 -4.44 0.55 -14.38
N MET A 451 -5.12 1.69 -14.49
CA MET A 451 -4.73 2.76 -15.43
C MET A 451 -3.31 3.26 -15.18
N HIS A 452 -2.89 3.37 -13.92
CA HIS A 452 -1.55 3.82 -13.56
C HIS A 452 -0.46 2.78 -13.89
N ILE A 453 -0.69 1.50 -13.60
CA ILE A 453 0.33 0.46 -13.83
C ILE A 453 0.51 0.11 -15.31
N ASP A 454 -0.56 0.19 -16.11
CA ASP A 454 -0.50 -0.06 -17.55
C ASP A 454 0.28 1.06 -18.28
N HIS A 455 0.41 2.25 -17.68
CA HIS A 455 0.84 3.47 -18.37
C HIS A 455 1.69 4.43 -17.50
N LEU A 456 2.71 3.92 -16.81
CA LEU A 456 3.54 4.71 -15.87
C LEU A 456 4.26 5.93 -16.48
N TRP A 457 4.43 5.97 -17.80
CA TRP A 457 5.12 7.03 -18.54
C TRP A 457 4.21 7.78 -19.53
N ALA A 458 2.90 7.64 -19.35
CA ALA A 458 1.93 8.31 -20.21
C ALA A 458 1.87 9.82 -19.99
N ASP A 459 1.24 10.49 -20.95
CA ASP A 459 1.06 11.93 -20.99
C ASP A 459 0.32 12.49 -19.76
N ARG A 460 0.41 13.82 -19.63
CA ARG A 460 -0.27 14.60 -18.60
C ARG A 460 -1.78 14.37 -18.58
N GLU A 461 -2.40 14.08 -19.72
CA GLU A 461 -3.84 13.86 -19.84
C GLU A 461 -4.27 12.58 -19.10
N LEU A 462 -3.53 11.48 -19.28
CA LEU A 462 -3.82 10.25 -18.55
C LEU A 462 -3.61 10.42 -17.05
N GLY A 463 -2.56 11.16 -16.63
CA GLY A 463 -2.34 11.49 -15.21
C GLY A 463 -3.55 12.17 -14.57
N GLU A 464 -4.16 13.15 -15.26
CA GLU A 464 -5.38 13.81 -14.77
C GLU A 464 -6.61 12.89 -14.74
N LYS A 465 -6.75 11.99 -15.72
CA LYS A 465 -7.82 10.97 -15.72
C LYS A 465 -7.68 9.99 -14.54
N ILE A 466 -6.46 9.58 -14.22
CA ILE A 466 -6.19 8.72 -13.05
C ILE A 466 -6.55 9.48 -11.76
N LEU A 467 -6.15 10.76 -11.63
CA LEU A 467 -6.53 11.56 -10.46
C LEU A 467 -8.04 11.76 -10.33
N ALA A 468 -8.77 11.90 -11.45
CA ALA A 468 -10.23 11.98 -11.42
C ALA A 468 -10.84 10.71 -10.79
N LYS A 469 -10.38 9.52 -11.20
CA LYS A 469 -10.80 8.25 -10.59
C LYS A 469 -10.52 8.18 -9.08
N TYR A 470 -9.36 8.64 -8.65
CA TYR A 470 -9.03 8.70 -7.22
C TYR A 470 -9.86 9.74 -6.45
N ARG A 471 -10.19 10.88 -7.05
CA ARG A 471 -11.10 11.87 -6.45
C ARG A 471 -12.52 11.31 -6.31
N GLU A 472 -13.02 10.60 -7.31
CA GLU A 472 -14.30 9.89 -7.23
C GLU A 472 -14.29 8.81 -6.14
N SER A 473 -13.19 8.05 -6.04
CA SER A 473 -13.00 7.07 -4.95
C SER A 473 -13.09 7.72 -3.57
N LEU A 474 -12.42 8.86 -3.38
CA LEU A 474 -12.45 9.64 -2.13
C LEU A 474 -13.78 10.32 -1.85
N HIS A 475 -14.61 10.59 -2.87
CA HIS A 475 -15.96 11.10 -2.67
C HIS A 475 -16.82 10.07 -1.92
N TRP A 476 -16.66 8.79 -2.25
CA TRP A 476 -17.34 7.69 -1.56
C TRP A 476 -16.72 7.38 -0.19
N LEU A 477 -15.39 7.40 -0.08
CA LEU A 477 -14.69 7.08 1.17
C LEU A 477 -13.47 8.01 1.38
N PRO A 478 -13.65 9.16 2.05
CA PRO A 478 -12.58 10.15 2.26
C PRO A 478 -11.40 9.63 3.08
N GLU A 479 -11.65 8.71 4.01
CA GLU A 479 -10.63 8.17 4.93
C GLU A 479 -9.84 7.00 4.33
N SER A 480 -9.37 7.16 3.09
CA SER A 480 -8.66 6.11 2.32
C SER A 480 -7.17 6.45 2.12
N PRO A 481 -6.27 6.13 3.09
CA PRO A 481 -4.84 6.48 3.01
C PRO A 481 -4.14 5.94 1.75
N GLN A 482 -4.53 4.74 1.29
CA GLN A 482 -4.02 4.11 0.07
C GLN A 482 -4.29 4.93 -1.20
N VAL A 483 -5.44 5.61 -1.27
CA VAL A 483 -5.80 6.43 -2.43
C VAL A 483 -4.91 7.65 -2.48
N TYR A 484 -4.67 8.30 -1.33
CA TYR A 484 -3.75 9.44 -1.24
C TYR A 484 -2.30 9.06 -1.58
N LEU A 485 -1.82 7.89 -1.16
CA LEU A 485 -0.51 7.40 -1.58
C LEU A 485 -0.41 7.23 -3.11
N SER A 486 -1.46 6.70 -3.74
CA SER A 486 -1.51 6.58 -5.20
C SER A 486 -1.58 7.94 -5.90
N MET A 487 -2.34 8.89 -5.36
CA MET A 487 -2.39 10.26 -5.88
C MET A 487 -1.03 10.96 -5.79
N MET A 488 -0.28 10.76 -4.69
CA MET A 488 1.10 11.25 -4.56
C MET A 488 1.98 10.73 -5.70
N ASN A 489 1.93 9.44 -6.00
CA ASN A 489 2.72 8.84 -7.08
C ASN A 489 2.37 9.44 -8.44
N VAL A 490 1.09 9.62 -8.74
CA VAL A 490 0.62 10.23 -10.01
C VAL A 490 1.10 11.68 -10.12
N GLN A 491 0.93 12.48 -9.06
CA GLN A 491 1.35 13.88 -9.04
C GLN A 491 2.85 14.03 -9.29
N PHE A 492 3.66 13.16 -8.70
CA PHE A 492 5.10 13.23 -8.86
C PHE A 492 5.56 12.69 -10.22
N LEU A 493 5.14 11.48 -10.58
CA LEU A 493 5.70 10.75 -11.71
C LEU A 493 5.12 11.18 -13.06
N GLN A 494 3.81 11.45 -13.13
CA GLN A 494 3.12 11.75 -14.40
C GLN A 494 2.91 13.26 -14.58
N LEU A 495 2.63 13.99 -13.50
CA LEU A 495 2.31 15.42 -13.57
C LEU A 495 3.48 16.34 -13.20
N SER A 496 4.59 15.80 -12.69
CA SER A 496 5.78 16.55 -12.26
C SER A 496 5.48 17.68 -11.25
N ASN A 497 4.53 17.44 -10.34
CA ASN A 497 4.09 18.39 -9.29
C ASN A 497 4.56 17.92 -7.90
N PRO A 498 5.83 18.15 -7.51
CA PRO A 498 6.39 17.64 -6.25
C PRO A 498 5.68 18.18 -5.00
N ASP A 499 5.22 19.44 -5.01
CA ASP A 499 4.49 20.04 -3.87
C ASP A 499 3.13 19.38 -3.65
N SER A 500 2.42 19.07 -4.74
CA SER A 500 1.15 18.35 -4.68
C SER A 500 1.37 16.91 -4.23
N ALA A 501 2.47 16.27 -4.64
CA ALA A 501 2.82 14.95 -4.15
C ALA A 501 3.05 14.96 -2.63
N GLU A 502 3.83 15.90 -2.11
CA GLU A 502 4.07 16.07 -0.66
C GLU A 502 2.76 16.28 0.11
N TYR A 503 1.84 17.11 -0.43
CA TYR A 503 0.52 17.32 0.16
C TYR A 503 -0.27 16.02 0.32
N TYR A 504 -0.36 15.20 -0.73
CA TYR A 504 -1.07 13.92 -0.65
C TYR A 504 -0.34 12.89 0.23
N ALA A 505 1.00 12.91 0.25
CA ALA A 505 1.78 12.11 1.18
C ALA A 505 1.40 12.43 2.63
N HIS A 506 1.32 13.73 2.98
CA HIS A 506 0.91 14.16 4.32
C HIS A 506 -0.53 13.78 4.67
N LEU A 507 -1.46 13.80 3.71
CA LEU A 507 -2.82 13.30 3.96
C LEU A 507 -2.82 11.80 4.30
N ALA A 508 -2.06 10.99 3.55
CA ALA A 508 -1.89 9.57 3.85
C ALA A 508 -1.26 9.36 5.24
N MET A 509 -0.21 10.11 5.58
CA MET A 509 0.45 10.07 6.90
C MET A 509 -0.49 10.50 8.03
N LYS A 510 -1.36 11.48 7.80
CA LYS A 510 -2.31 11.95 8.81
C LYS A 510 -3.36 10.88 9.13
N LEU A 511 -3.82 10.15 8.12
CA LEU A 511 -4.79 9.07 8.29
C LEU A 511 -4.15 7.79 8.84
N ALA A 512 -2.91 7.50 8.43
CA ALA A 512 -2.18 6.29 8.82
C ALA A 512 -0.74 6.62 9.24
N PRO A 513 -0.54 7.26 10.41
CA PRO A 513 0.78 7.75 10.89
C PRO A 513 1.74 6.65 11.39
N THR A 514 1.29 5.40 11.54
CA THR A 514 2.17 4.22 11.70
C THR A 514 2.59 3.64 10.35
N TRP A 515 1.90 3.99 9.27
CA TRP A 515 2.18 3.44 7.96
C TRP A 515 3.43 4.09 7.38
N ILE A 516 4.52 3.36 7.32
CA ILE A 516 5.84 3.88 6.90
C ILE A 516 5.95 4.16 5.40
N LEU A 517 4.96 3.75 4.58
CA LEU A 517 5.07 3.81 3.12
C LEU A 517 4.93 5.19 2.50
N PRO A 518 3.98 6.04 2.92
CA PRO A 518 3.97 7.43 2.48
C PRO A 518 5.31 8.13 2.69
N TYR A 519 5.96 7.90 3.83
CA TYR A 519 7.29 8.43 4.14
C TYR A 519 8.35 7.87 3.20
N SER A 520 8.40 6.55 3.06
CA SER A 520 9.42 5.88 2.26
C SER A 520 9.28 6.20 0.77
N ASN A 521 8.06 6.28 0.25
CA ASN A 521 7.81 6.48 -1.17
C ASN A 521 8.05 7.92 -1.59
N ILE A 522 7.61 8.92 -0.82
CA ILE A 522 7.94 10.32 -1.14
C ILE A 522 9.46 10.55 -1.07
N ALA A 523 10.15 9.88 -0.14
CA ALA A 523 11.60 9.93 -0.07
C ALA A 523 12.29 9.38 -1.32
N PHE A 524 11.83 8.22 -1.81
CA PHE A 524 12.33 7.63 -3.06
C PHE A 524 12.13 8.58 -4.25
N LEU A 525 10.96 9.23 -4.32
CA LEU A 525 10.65 10.18 -5.38
C LEU A 525 11.59 11.40 -5.32
N TYR A 526 11.78 11.99 -4.14
CA TYR A 526 12.73 13.09 -3.97
C TYR A 526 14.19 12.71 -4.21
N ALA A 527 14.59 11.48 -3.87
CA ALA A 527 15.95 11.00 -4.12
C ALA A 527 16.32 10.94 -5.61
N ARG A 528 15.33 11.03 -6.52
CA ARG A 528 15.54 11.00 -7.98
C ARG A 528 15.68 12.39 -8.59
N THR A 529 15.44 13.45 -7.82
CA THR A 529 15.56 14.81 -8.34
C THR A 529 17.00 15.30 -8.26
N ARG A 530 17.33 16.34 -9.03
CA ARG A 530 18.64 16.99 -8.98
C ARG A 530 18.69 18.15 -7.98
N ASP A 531 17.59 18.40 -7.27
CA ASP A 531 17.45 19.48 -6.29
C ASP A 531 18.00 19.01 -4.93
N PRO A 532 19.10 19.60 -4.42
CA PRO A 532 19.68 19.22 -3.15
C PRO A 532 18.73 19.35 -1.95
N ALA A 533 17.81 20.32 -1.98
CA ALA A 533 16.84 20.52 -0.90
C ALA A 533 15.82 19.38 -0.84
N GLN A 534 15.33 18.93 -2.00
CA GLN A 534 14.44 17.78 -2.10
C GLN A 534 15.16 16.49 -1.70
N VAL A 535 16.40 16.28 -2.15
CA VAL A 535 17.19 15.11 -1.72
C VAL A 535 17.35 15.08 -0.19
N GLN A 536 17.60 16.22 0.44
CA GLN A 536 17.68 16.33 1.90
C GLN A 536 16.33 16.03 2.57
N LYS A 537 15.21 16.53 2.04
CA LYS A 537 13.86 16.13 2.51
C LYS A 537 13.66 14.62 2.39
N GLY A 538 14.08 14.02 1.28
CA GLY A 538 13.96 12.59 1.06
C GLY A 538 14.70 11.78 2.13
N GLN A 539 15.92 12.18 2.49
CA GLN A 539 16.65 11.56 3.60
C GLN A 539 15.87 11.68 4.92
N HIS A 540 15.36 12.87 5.23
CA HIS A 540 14.60 13.10 6.45
C HIS A 540 13.36 12.21 6.55
N PHE A 541 12.62 12.02 5.45
CA PHE A 541 11.48 11.12 5.42
C PHE A 541 11.84 9.64 5.64
N LEU A 542 13.00 9.18 5.14
CA LEU A 542 13.48 7.82 5.44
C LEU A 542 13.83 7.68 6.93
N GLU A 543 14.51 8.66 7.51
CA GLU A 543 14.84 8.66 8.94
C GLU A 543 13.58 8.70 9.83
N LEU A 544 12.54 9.44 9.41
CA LEU A 544 11.24 9.44 10.10
C LEU A 544 10.57 8.06 10.03
N ALA A 545 10.62 7.37 8.89
CA ALA A 545 10.08 6.02 8.76
C ALA A 545 10.78 5.03 9.72
N ASP A 546 12.11 5.13 9.86
CA ASP A 546 12.90 4.32 10.81
C ASP A 546 12.50 4.57 12.29
N GLN A 547 12.08 5.79 12.62
CA GLN A 547 11.65 6.17 13.98
C GLN A 547 10.21 5.77 14.30
N ILE A 548 9.34 5.76 13.29
CA ILE A 548 7.90 5.52 13.44
C ILE A 548 7.59 4.08 13.85
N ASP A 549 8.26 3.13 13.21
CA ASP A 549 8.17 1.71 13.50
C ASP A 549 9.48 1.04 13.11
N THR A 550 10.44 1.06 14.03
CA THR A 550 11.78 0.52 13.78
C THR A 550 11.76 -0.97 13.44
N ALA A 551 10.80 -1.74 13.94
CA ALA A 551 10.69 -3.16 13.61
C ALA A 551 10.17 -3.33 12.18
N ALA A 552 9.06 -2.65 11.83
CA ALA A 552 8.50 -2.71 10.48
C ALA A 552 9.45 -2.10 9.44
N ALA A 553 10.13 -0.98 9.73
CA ALA A 553 11.11 -0.38 8.82
C ALA A 553 12.28 -1.33 8.53
N ARG A 554 12.75 -2.07 9.54
CA ARG A 554 13.83 -3.07 9.39
C ARG A 554 13.41 -4.34 8.67
N SER A 555 12.13 -4.66 8.59
CA SER A 555 11.64 -5.83 7.86
C SER A 555 10.94 -5.49 6.55
N ASN A 556 10.68 -4.20 6.27
CA ASN A 556 9.95 -3.76 5.08
C ASN A 556 10.91 -3.64 3.87
N PRO A 557 10.75 -4.48 2.82
CA PRO A 557 11.68 -4.48 1.70
C PRO A 557 11.65 -3.21 0.84
N ILE A 558 10.53 -2.50 0.76
CA ILE A 558 10.51 -1.21 0.04
C ILE A 558 11.24 -0.15 0.82
N HIS A 559 11.06 -0.09 2.15
CA HIS A 559 11.80 0.86 2.94
C HIS A 559 13.32 0.62 2.80
N MET A 560 13.75 -0.64 2.87
CA MET A 560 15.13 -1.04 2.60
C MET A 560 15.58 -0.69 1.17
N ALA A 561 14.74 -0.95 0.16
CA ALA A 561 15.03 -0.62 -1.23
C ALA A 561 15.15 0.89 -1.43
N ASN A 562 14.31 1.69 -0.78
CA ASN A 562 14.30 3.14 -0.89
C ASN A 562 15.55 3.74 -0.23
N TRP A 563 16.01 3.20 0.91
CA TRP A 563 17.34 3.50 1.45
C TRP A 563 18.46 3.12 0.46
N ALA A 564 18.39 1.93 -0.14
CA ALA A 564 19.39 1.48 -1.10
C ALA A 564 19.45 2.38 -2.35
N PHE A 565 18.30 2.76 -2.90
CA PHE A 565 18.20 3.68 -4.04
C PHE A 565 18.65 5.09 -3.67
N PHE A 566 18.31 5.58 -2.48
CA PHE A 566 18.79 6.85 -1.96
C PHE A 566 20.32 6.87 -1.91
N TYR A 567 20.95 5.86 -1.28
CA TYR A 567 22.41 5.76 -1.23
C TYR A 567 23.03 5.62 -2.61
N ARG A 568 22.39 4.90 -3.53
CA ARG A 568 22.88 4.75 -4.90
C ARG A 568 22.89 6.11 -5.62
N ASN A 569 21.82 6.88 -5.50
CA ASN A 569 21.71 8.21 -6.13
C ASN A 569 22.65 9.23 -5.49
N ALA A 570 22.93 9.09 -4.19
CA ALA A 570 23.94 9.87 -3.47
C ALA A 570 25.40 9.41 -3.74
N ASN A 571 25.64 8.53 -4.72
CA ASN A 571 26.94 7.92 -5.04
C ASN A 571 27.60 7.15 -3.87
N GLN A 572 26.82 6.73 -2.87
CA GLN A 572 27.25 5.94 -1.72
C GLN A 572 27.08 4.43 -2.00
N GLY A 573 27.70 3.93 -3.07
CA GLY A 573 27.50 2.58 -3.59
C GLY A 573 27.74 1.44 -2.58
N ALA A 574 28.66 1.61 -1.63
CA ALA A 574 28.91 0.63 -0.57
C ALA A 574 27.74 0.50 0.42
N LYS A 575 27.10 1.63 0.78
CA LYS A 575 25.91 1.61 1.65
C LYS A 575 24.70 1.03 0.91
N ALA A 576 24.54 1.38 -0.37
CA ALA A 576 23.50 0.80 -1.22
C ALA A 576 23.64 -0.73 -1.32
N GLU A 577 24.86 -1.23 -1.52
CA GLU A 577 25.14 -2.67 -1.57
C GLU A 577 24.79 -3.37 -0.26
N ALA A 578 25.15 -2.78 0.89
CA ALA A 578 24.82 -3.31 2.20
C ALA A 578 23.29 -3.41 2.42
N GLN A 579 22.53 -2.42 1.96
CA GLN A 579 21.06 -2.45 2.07
C GLN A 579 20.44 -3.54 1.19
N PHE A 580 20.88 -3.68 -0.06
CA PHE A 580 20.39 -4.78 -0.91
C PHE A 580 20.79 -6.17 -0.37
N LYS A 581 21.94 -6.30 0.30
CA LYS A 581 22.33 -7.56 0.97
C LYS A 581 21.41 -7.87 2.16
N LYS A 582 21.10 -6.88 3.00
CA LYS A 582 20.11 -7.04 4.09
C LYS A 582 18.73 -7.44 3.56
N MET A 583 18.31 -6.90 2.43
CA MET A 583 17.08 -7.33 1.78
C MET A 583 17.12 -8.82 1.39
N LEU A 584 18.27 -9.34 0.94
CA LEU A 584 18.42 -10.77 0.64
C LEU A 584 18.48 -11.67 1.88
N GLU A 585 18.90 -11.13 3.03
CA GLU A 585 18.83 -11.84 4.31
C GLU A 585 17.37 -11.99 4.77
N ALA A 586 16.55 -10.95 4.55
CA ALA A 586 15.12 -10.97 4.87
C ALA A 586 14.29 -11.75 3.83
N ASP A 587 14.61 -11.61 2.54
CA ASP A 587 13.98 -12.29 1.42
C ASP A 587 15.02 -12.75 0.40
N SER A 588 15.39 -14.03 0.50
CA SER A 588 16.36 -14.67 -0.40
C SER A 588 15.94 -14.69 -1.88
N ALA A 589 14.67 -14.43 -2.18
CA ALA A 589 14.10 -14.38 -3.52
C ALA A 589 13.78 -12.93 -3.97
N SER A 590 14.40 -11.91 -3.38
CA SER A 590 14.12 -10.52 -3.73
C SER A 590 14.67 -10.11 -5.10
N ILE A 591 13.77 -10.01 -6.09
CA ILE A 591 14.09 -9.50 -7.44
C ILE A 591 14.70 -8.09 -7.37
N THR A 592 14.14 -7.22 -6.54
CA THR A 592 14.62 -5.83 -6.36
C THR A 592 16.05 -5.80 -5.84
N ALA A 593 16.39 -6.65 -4.86
CA ALA A 593 17.74 -6.71 -4.32
C ALA A 593 18.74 -7.25 -5.34
N PHE A 594 18.40 -8.33 -6.05
CA PHE A 594 19.24 -8.87 -7.12
C PHE A 594 19.46 -7.86 -8.26
N ASN A 595 18.40 -7.16 -8.70
CA ASN A 595 18.51 -6.11 -9.71
C ASN A 595 19.37 -4.93 -9.22
N GLY A 596 19.19 -4.52 -7.96
CA GLY A 596 19.97 -3.46 -7.32
C GLY A 596 21.45 -3.78 -7.22
N LEU A 597 21.80 -5.00 -6.75
CA LEU A 597 23.16 -5.51 -6.72
C LEU A 597 23.74 -5.60 -8.13
N GLY A 598 22.98 -6.14 -9.09
CA GLY A 598 23.37 -6.19 -10.49
C GLY A 598 23.80 -4.81 -11.01
N ALA A 599 22.96 -3.79 -10.79
CA ALA A 599 23.26 -2.41 -11.18
C ALA A 599 24.50 -1.83 -10.47
N ILE A 600 24.71 -2.13 -9.18
CA ILE A 600 25.92 -1.71 -8.45
C ILE A 600 27.17 -2.34 -9.05
N TYR A 601 27.14 -3.64 -9.36
CA TYR A 601 28.27 -4.34 -9.97
C TYR A 601 28.51 -3.90 -11.42
N THR A 602 27.46 -3.52 -12.16
CA THR A 602 27.59 -2.84 -13.47
C THR A 602 28.39 -1.56 -13.33
N ASN A 603 28.03 -0.70 -12.38
CA ASN A 603 28.70 0.58 -12.15
C ASN A 603 30.16 0.42 -11.68
N LYS A 604 30.49 -0.70 -11.01
CA LYS A 604 31.87 -1.07 -10.65
C LYS A 604 32.66 -1.70 -11.81
N GLY A 605 32.05 -1.91 -12.98
CA GLY A 605 32.66 -2.61 -14.11
C GLY A 605 32.80 -4.12 -13.92
N GLN A 606 32.22 -4.69 -12.87
CA GLN A 606 32.28 -6.12 -12.55
C GLN A 606 31.17 -6.88 -13.29
N LEU A 607 31.29 -6.96 -14.63
CA LEU A 607 30.24 -7.43 -15.52
C LEU A 607 29.78 -8.87 -15.25
N LYS A 608 30.68 -9.78 -14.86
CA LYS A 608 30.34 -11.17 -14.53
C LYS A 608 29.47 -11.28 -13.27
N GLN A 609 29.79 -10.50 -12.23
CA GLN A 609 28.98 -10.43 -11.02
C GLN A 609 27.62 -9.79 -11.31
N ALA A 610 27.59 -8.73 -12.12
CA ALA A 610 26.34 -8.12 -12.54
C ALA A 610 25.43 -9.11 -13.29
N GLU A 611 25.99 -9.85 -14.26
CA GLU A 611 25.28 -10.93 -14.98
C GLU A 611 24.71 -11.98 -14.03
N PHE A 612 25.50 -12.44 -13.05
CA PHE A 612 25.07 -13.42 -12.06
C PHE A 612 23.80 -12.96 -11.32
N TYR A 613 23.81 -11.72 -10.81
CA TYR A 613 22.67 -11.19 -10.07
C TYR A 613 21.44 -10.93 -10.96
N PHE A 614 21.60 -10.41 -12.17
CA PHE A 614 20.47 -10.25 -13.08
C PHE A 614 19.86 -11.60 -13.49
N LYS A 615 20.68 -12.64 -13.70
CA LYS A 615 20.17 -14.00 -13.95
C LYS A 615 19.41 -14.59 -12.77
N LYS A 616 19.84 -14.31 -11.53
CA LYS A 616 19.09 -14.69 -10.32
C LYS A 616 17.71 -14.02 -10.28
N ALA A 617 17.64 -12.72 -10.56
CA ALA A 617 16.36 -12.01 -10.66
C ALA A 617 15.44 -12.58 -11.77
N ILE A 618 15.97 -12.85 -12.97
CA ILE A 618 15.20 -13.41 -14.09
C ILE A 618 14.69 -14.84 -13.81
N ALA A 619 15.45 -15.63 -13.04
CA ALA A 619 15.02 -16.97 -12.64
C ALA A 619 13.77 -16.97 -11.75
N ILE A 620 13.51 -15.86 -11.05
CA ILE A 620 12.35 -15.67 -10.17
C ILE A 620 11.17 -15.11 -10.97
N ASP A 621 11.41 -14.07 -11.79
CA ASP A 621 10.42 -13.56 -12.74
C ASP A 621 11.04 -13.29 -14.12
N SER A 622 10.73 -14.19 -15.06
CA SER A 622 11.16 -14.10 -16.45
C SER A 622 10.41 -13.05 -17.28
N THR A 623 9.46 -12.34 -16.68
CA THR A 623 8.63 -11.29 -17.30
C THR A 623 8.99 -9.88 -16.81
N ASN A 624 10.02 -9.74 -15.97
CA ASN A 624 10.46 -8.44 -15.49
C ASN A 624 11.35 -7.75 -16.54
N TRP A 625 10.72 -6.93 -17.38
CA TRP A 625 11.37 -6.22 -18.49
C TRP A 625 12.57 -5.37 -18.05
N ALA A 626 12.57 -4.83 -16.83
CA ALA A 626 13.64 -3.96 -16.33
C ALA A 626 14.93 -4.76 -16.09
N VAL A 627 14.81 -5.95 -15.53
CA VAL A 627 15.94 -6.86 -15.30
C VAL A 627 16.44 -7.43 -16.64
N ILE A 628 15.54 -7.79 -17.55
CA ILE A 628 15.88 -8.27 -18.90
C ILE A 628 16.66 -7.19 -19.66
N ASN A 629 16.20 -5.94 -19.61
CA ASN A 629 16.89 -4.81 -20.22
C ASN A 629 18.30 -4.61 -19.63
N ASN A 630 18.42 -4.67 -18.30
CA ASN A 630 19.70 -4.54 -17.62
C ASN A 630 20.66 -5.69 -17.99
N LEU A 631 20.16 -6.92 -18.16
CA LEU A 631 20.96 -8.03 -18.67
C LEU A 631 21.40 -7.80 -20.12
N GLY A 632 20.51 -7.26 -20.97
CA GLY A 632 20.85 -6.83 -22.33
C GLY A 632 21.99 -5.81 -22.35
N LEU A 633 21.96 -4.84 -21.43
CA LEU A 633 23.04 -3.87 -21.25
C LEU A 633 24.35 -4.55 -20.81
N ILE A 634 24.30 -5.54 -19.91
CA ILE A 634 25.51 -6.30 -19.52
C ILE A 634 26.12 -7.05 -20.70
N TYR A 635 25.29 -7.69 -21.53
CA TYR A 635 25.77 -8.36 -22.73
C TYR A 635 26.35 -7.38 -23.74
N LEU A 636 25.72 -6.21 -23.92
CA LEU A 636 26.26 -5.14 -24.77
C LEU A 636 27.64 -4.66 -24.26
N LEU A 637 27.76 -4.36 -22.96
CA LEU A 637 29.02 -3.94 -22.34
C LEU A 637 30.11 -5.03 -22.37
N SER A 638 29.71 -6.30 -22.41
CA SER A 638 30.61 -7.46 -22.53
C SER A 638 30.89 -7.84 -24.00
N ASN A 639 30.44 -7.04 -24.97
CA ASN A 639 30.53 -7.30 -26.41
C ASN A 639 29.88 -8.61 -26.89
N ARG A 640 28.88 -9.12 -26.14
CA ARG A 640 28.06 -10.30 -26.46
C ARG A 640 26.81 -9.87 -27.23
N LEU A 641 27.01 -9.35 -28.44
CA LEU A 641 26.01 -8.60 -29.19
C LEU A 641 24.74 -9.41 -29.54
N SER A 642 24.87 -10.69 -29.88
CA SER A 642 23.72 -11.55 -30.20
C SER A 642 22.80 -11.78 -28.99
N GLU A 643 23.37 -11.96 -27.80
CA GLU A 643 22.57 -12.14 -26.58
C GLU A 643 21.93 -10.81 -26.15
N ALA A 644 22.64 -9.69 -26.32
CA ALA A 644 22.11 -8.35 -26.07
C ALA A 644 20.89 -8.06 -26.96
N GLU A 645 20.99 -8.35 -28.26
CA GLU A 645 19.88 -8.23 -29.21
C GLU A 645 18.63 -8.97 -28.74
N GLN A 646 18.79 -10.25 -28.36
CA GLN A 646 17.69 -11.08 -27.89
C GLN A 646 17.04 -10.48 -26.64
N GLN A 647 17.82 -9.99 -25.68
CA GLN A 647 17.24 -9.41 -24.46
C GLN A 647 16.51 -8.09 -24.75
N PHE A 648 17.07 -7.21 -25.57
CA PHE A 648 16.38 -5.96 -25.92
C PHE A 648 15.10 -6.19 -26.73
N GLN A 649 15.09 -7.15 -27.65
CA GLN A 649 13.86 -7.56 -28.36
C GLN A 649 12.79 -8.06 -27.38
N ARG A 650 13.16 -8.95 -26.44
CA ARG A 650 12.26 -9.41 -25.37
C ARG A 650 11.73 -8.27 -24.50
N THR A 651 12.57 -7.28 -24.17
CA THR A 651 12.12 -6.10 -23.43
C THR A 651 11.11 -5.30 -24.23
N ILE A 652 11.34 -5.06 -25.54
CA ILE A 652 10.42 -4.31 -26.41
C ILE A 652 9.09 -5.05 -26.61
N GLU A 653 9.11 -6.38 -26.71
CA GLU A 653 7.89 -7.21 -26.77
C GLU A 653 7.04 -7.06 -25.50
N GLN A 654 7.68 -6.91 -24.33
CA GLN A 654 7.00 -6.78 -23.04
C GLN A 654 6.62 -5.34 -22.68
N ASP A 655 7.43 -4.37 -23.10
CA ASP A 655 7.27 -2.94 -22.85
C ASP A 655 7.59 -2.15 -24.14
N PRO A 656 6.61 -2.00 -25.05
CA PRO A 656 6.82 -1.37 -26.35
C PRO A 656 7.22 0.10 -26.28
N VAL A 657 7.03 0.76 -25.13
CA VAL A 657 7.41 2.16 -24.91
C VAL A 657 8.78 2.31 -24.21
N ASN A 658 9.50 1.20 -24.00
CA ASN A 658 10.79 1.23 -23.31
C ASN A 658 11.92 1.83 -24.17
N LEU A 659 12.08 3.15 -24.10
CA LEU A 659 13.08 3.86 -24.88
C LEU A 659 14.51 3.33 -24.69
N ALA A 660 14.88 2.92 -23.47
CA ALA A 660 16.20 2.36 -23.20
C ALA A 660 16.46 1.06 -23.98
N ALA A 661 15.45 0.20 -24.11
CA ALA A 661 15.56 -1.04 -24.88
C ALA A 661 15.66 -0.78 -26.39
N TRP A 662 14.87 0.17 -26.91
CA TRP A 662 14.97 0.61 -28.31
C TRP A 662 16.37 1.15 -28.62
N ILE A 663 16.92 2.01 -27.76
CA ILE A 663 18.29 2.54 -27.88
C ILE A 663 19.32 1.41 -27.80
N GLY A 664 19.14 0.47 -26.86
CA GLY A 664 20.01 -0.70 -26.71
C GLY A 664 20.04 -1.55 -27.98
N LEU A 665 18.88 -1.86 -28.55
CA LEU A 665 18.76 -2.63 -29.79
C LEU A 665 19.37 -1.89 -30.99
N ALA A 666 19.10 -0.59 -31.12
CA ALA A 666 19.68 0.24 -32.18
C ALA A 666 21.21 0.31 -32.05
N THR A 667 21.74 0.36 -30.83
CA THR A 667 23.19 0.30 -30.55
C THR A 667 23.78 -1.04 -30.97
N VAL A 668 23.09 -2.15 -30.71
CA VAL A 668 23.52 -3.48 -31.18
C VAL A 668 23.54 -3.53 -32.71
N TYR A 669 22.51 -3.01 -33.38
CA TYR A 669 22.48 -2.93 -34.85
C TYR A 669 23.61 -2.07 -35.42
N ALA A 670 23.86 -0.90 -34.83
CA ALA A 670 24.97 -0.05 -35.23
C ALA A 670 26.33 -0.74 -35.03
N ALA A 671 26.56 -1.41 -33.90
CA ALA A 671 27.79 -2.14 -33.60
C ALA A 671 28.01 -3.38 -34.49
N THR A 672 26.95 -3.92 -35.09
CA THR A 672 26.98 -5.08 -36.01
C THR A 672 26.88 -4.67 -37.48
N ASN A 673 27.11 -3.39 -37.81
CA ASN A 673 27.03 -2.81 -39.16
C ASN A 673 25.65 -2.95 -39.85
N ARG A 674 24.58 -3.21 -39.09
CA ARG A 674 23.19 -3.24 -39.56
C ARG A 674 22.58 -1.82 -39.56
N SER A 675 23.23 -0.94 -40.30
CA SER A 675 23.00 0.52 -40.25
C SER A 675 21.56 0.92 -40.62
N THR A 676 20.93 0.25 -41.60
CA THR A 676 19.55 0.51 -42.02
C THR A 676 18.53 0.18 -40.93
N GLN A 677 18.74 -0.91 -40.18
CA GLN A 677 17.88 -1.29 -39.07
C GLN A 677 18.06 -0.32 -37.88
N ALA A 678 19.31 0.10 -37.61
CA ALA A 678 19.59 1.12 -36.60
C ALA A 678 18.90 2.45 -36.95
N ASP A 679 19.02 2.93 -38.20
CA ASP A 679 18.37 4.15 -38.69
C ASP A 679 16.84 4.10 -38.47
N SER A 680 16.21 2.98 -38.82
CA SER A 680 14.77 2.79 -38.65
C SER A 680 14.34 2.86 -37.18
N LEU A 681 15.10 2.26 -36.28
CA LEU A 681 14.82 2.33 -34.84
C LEU A 681 15.02 3.73 -34.28
N TYR A 682 16.08 4.41 -34.69
CA TYR A 682 16.32 5.79 -34.27
C TYR A 682 15.25 6.75 -34.77
N GLN A 683 14.72 6.57 -35.98
CA GLN A 683 13.59 7.36 -36.45
C GLN A 683 12.36 7.12 -35.60
N LYS A 684 12.01 5.87 -35.28
CA LYS A 684 10.89 5.56 -34.36
C LYS A 684 11.07 6.20 -32.99
N ILE A 685 12.29 6.17 -32.46
CA ILE A 685 12.64 6.79 -31.18
C ILE A 685 12.38 8.30 -31.25
N ILE A 686 12.87 8.98 -32.30
CA ILE A 686 12.69 10.43 -32.50
C ILE A 686 11.22 10.77 -32.69
N ASP A 687 10.46 9.96 -33.41
CA ASP A 687 9.03 10.17 -33.64
C ASP A 687 8.21 10.03 -32.33
N THR A 688 8.70 9.22 -31.38
CA THR A 688 8.03 8.98 -30.08
C THR A 688 8.32 10.08 -29.08
N ASP A 689 9.54 10.64 -29.09
CA ASP A 689 9.96 11.67 -28.14
C ASP A 689 10.84 12.73 -28.83
N PRO A 690 10.22 13.65 -29.59
CA PRO A 690 10.94 14.57 -30.46
C PRO A 690 11.67 15.69 -29.70
N ASP A 691 11.32 15.94 -28.42
CA ASP A 691 11.80 17.10 -27.63
C ASP A 691 12.83 16.73 -26.55
N GLU A 692 12.97 15.44 -26.22
CA GLU A 692 13.90 14.99 -25.18
C GLU A 692 15.36 15.10 -25.63
N SER A 693 16.13 15.94 -24.94
CA SER A 693 17.51 16.23 -25.35
C SER A 693 18.44 15.01 -25.23
N MET A 694 18.15 14.12 -24.30
CA MET A 694 18.93 12.88 -24.12
C MET A 694 18.80 11.93 -25.30
N THR A 695 17.69 11.97 -26.03
CA THR A 695 17.43 11.10 -27.19
C THR A 695 18.44 11.35 -28.31
N TYR A 696 18.55 12.59 -28.79
CA TYR A 696 19.52 12.95 -29.82
C TYR A 696 20.96 12.75 -29.36
N ILE A 697 21.25 13.01 -28.07
CA ILE A 697 22.60 12.77 -27.50
C ILE A 697 22.98 11.30 -27.60
N ASN A 698 22.08 10.41 -27.20
CA ASN A 698 22.34 8.97 -27.17
C ASN A 698 22.50 8.41 -28.59
N ILE A 699 21.63 8.81 -29.52
CA ILE A 699 21.70 8.40 -30.93
C ILE A 699 23.01 8.90 -31.56
N GLY A 700 23.30 10.20 -31.45
CA GLY A 700 24.50 10.82 -31.99
C GLY A 700 25.78 10.21 -31.41
N SER A 701 25.82 9.99 -30.09
CA SER A 701 26.96 9.32 -29.42
C SER A 701 27.16 7.88 -29.89
N THR A 702 26.08 7.17 -30.21
CA THR A 702 26.18 5.81 -30.74
C THR A 702 26.77 5.80 -32.15
N TYR A 703 26.36 6.76 -32.99
CA TYR A 703 27.00 6.93 -34.29
C TYR A 703 28.47 7.32 -34.19
N LEU A 704 28.85 8.16 -33.22
CA LEU A 704 30.26 8.47 -32.98
C LEU A 704 31.08 7.23 -32.59
N LYS A 705 30.58 6.43 -31.64
CA LYS A 705 31.26 5.21 -31.18
C LYS A 705 31.41 4.17 -32.28
N THR A 706 30.52 4.17 -33.26
CA THR A 706 30.54 3.25 -34.42
C THR A 706 31.22 3.86 -35.65
N GLY A 707 31.83 5.05 -35.53
CA GLY A 707 32.58 5.70 -36.62
C GLY A 707 31.72 6.37 -37.70
N GLN A 708 30.41 6.48 -37.51
CA GLN A 708 29.46 7.04 -38.47
C GLN A 708 29.30 8.56 -38.28
N PHE A 709 30.40 9.32 -38.42
CA PHE A 709 30.48 10.75 -38.08
C PHE A 709 29.43 11.64 -38.78
N GLU A 710 29.16 11.41 -40.07
CA GLU A 710 28.16 12.18 -40.83
C GLU A 710 26.72 11.97 -40.33
N LYS A 711 26.41 10.76 -39.83
CA LYS A 711 25.10 10.48 -39.22
C LYS A 711 25.00 11.10 -37.84
N ALA A 712 26.06 11.00 -37.03
CA ALA A 712 26.13 11.68 -35.75
C ALA A 712 25.92 13.20 -35.92
N ARG A 713 26.56 13.82 -36.92
CA ARG A 713 26.40 15.24 -37.22
C ARG A 713 24.95 15.62 -37.45
N ARG A 714 24.26 14.92 -38.37
CA ARG A 714 22.85 15.20 -38.69
C ARG A 714 21.93 15.08 -37.46
N VAL A 715 22.15 14.07 -36.62
CA VAL A 715 21.36 13.87 -35.40
C VAL A 715 21.58 15.01 -34.39
N PHE A 716 22.84 15.43 -34.20
CA PHE A 716 23.13 16.55 -33.31
C PHE A 716 22.67 17.90 -33.89
N GLU A 717 22.67 18.09 -35.21
CA GLU A 717 22.06 19.26 -35.88
C GLU A 717 20.55 19.32 -35.65
N MET A 718 19.85 18.18 -35.76
CA MET A 718 18.43 18.08 -35.41
C MET A 718 18.18 18.43 -33.95
N GLY A 719 18.95 17.82 -33.03
CA GLY A 719 18.83 18.12 -31.59
C GLY A 719 19.11 19.60 -31.26
N ALA A 720 20.12 20.20 -31.90
CA ALA A 720 20.43 21.62 -31.74
C ALA A 720 19.34 22.54 -32.31
N LYS A 721 18.59 22.09 -33.33
CA LYS A 721 17.44 22.83 -33.87
C LYS A 721 16.25 22.77 -32.92
N THR A 722 15.98 21.61 -32.31
CA THR A 722 14.86 21.41 -31.39
C THR A 722 15.12 22.08 -30.02
N ASN A 723 16.33 21.98 -29.49
CA ASN A 723 16.74 22.66 -28.26
C ASN A 723 18.02 23.48 -28.47
N PRO A 724 17.88 24.72 -29.00
CA PRO A 724 19.03 25.60 -29.28
C PRO A 724 19.85 25.99 -28.06
N GLY A 725 19.23 25.93 -26.86
CA GLY A 725 19.84 26.28 -25.58
C GLY A 725 20.77 25.21 -25.00
N ASN A 726 20.75 23.99 -25.55
CA ASN A 726 21.58 22.90 -25.04
C ASN A 726 23.00 22.94 -25.64
N ALA A 727 23.95 23.44 -24.85
CA ALA A 727 25.35 23.56 -25.23
C ALA A 727 26.02 22.24 -25.62
N LEU A 728 25.52 21.09 -25.14
CA LEU A 728 26.11 19.79 -25.42
C LEU A 728 26.02 19.42 -26.90
N TYR A 729 24.97 19.84 -27.62
CA TYR A 729 24.86 19.59 -29.05
C TYR A 729 25.91 20.35 -29.84
N LYS A 730 26.05 21.65 -29.56
CA LYS A 730 27.07 22.51 -30.18
C LYS A 730 28.47 21.97 -29.88
N TYR A 731 28.69 21.51 -28.65
CA TYR A 731 29.95 20.86 -28.27
C TYR A 731 30.23 19.60 -29.09
N MET A 732 29.26 18.69 -29.22
CA MET A 732 29.42 17.45 -29.99
C MET A 732 29.63 17.73 -31.48
N LEU A 733 28.92 18.72 -32.05
CA LEU A 733 29.14 19.20 -33.42
C LEU A 733 30.54 19.77 -33.60
N GLY A 734 30.99 20.64 -32.68
CA GLY A 734 32.34 21.21 -32.70
C GLY A 734 33.41 20.12 -32.68
N TRP A 735 33.22 19.07 -31.87
CA TRP A 735 34.13 17.92 -31.82
C TRP A 735 34.13 17.11 -33.14
N ILE A 736 32.95 16.90 -33.75
CA ILE A 736 32.83 16.23 -35.05
C ILE A 736 33.56 17.01 -36.15
N TYR A 737 33.33 18.32 -36.22
CA TYR A 737 33.99 19.20 -37.19
C TYR A 737 35.50 19.21 -36.97
N LEU A 738 35.95 19.22 -35.71
CA LEU A 738 37.36 19.14 -35.36
C LEU A 738 38.00 17.82 -35.82
N LYS A 739 37.36 16.67 -35.59
CA LYS A 739 37.82 15.36 -36.10
C LYS A 739 37.81 15.28 -37.64
N SER A 740 36.89 16.00 -38.27
CA SER A 740 36.78 16.09 -39.73
C SER A 740 37.70 17.17 -40.33
N ARG A 741 38.58 17.80 -39.52
CA ARG A 741 39.48 18.91 -39.90
C ARG A 741 38.78 20.16 -40.46
N GLN A 742 37.50 20.33 -40.17
CA GLN A 742 36.72 21.53 -40.51
C GLN A 742 36.82 22.55 -39.37
N LEU A 743 37.97 23.21 -39.29
CA LEU A 743 38.36 23.99 -38.11
C LEU A 743 37.50 25.24 -37.91
N ASP A 744 37.07 25.91 -38.98
CA ASP A 744 36.24 27.12 -38.90
C ASP A 744 34.81 26.81 -38.43
N GLU A 745 34.26 25.67 -38.83
CA GLU A 745 32.96 25.21 -38.32
C GLU A 745 33.06 24.78 -36.86
N ALA A 746 34.16 24.12 -36.47
CA ALA A 746 34.41 23.77 -35.08
C ALA A 746 34.49 25.02 -34.19
N ALA A 747 35.21 26.06 -34.63
CA ALA A 747 35.29 27.34 -33.92
C ALA A 747 33.90 27.97 -33.75
N ARG A 748 33.12 28.06 -34.84
CA ARG A 748 31.75 28.60 -34.81
C ARG A 748 30.84 27.87 -33.82
N GLN A 749 30.95 26.54 -33.71
CA GLN A 749 30.15 25.79 -32.74
C GLN A 749 30.56 26.10 -31.30
N PHE A 750 31.87 26.24 -31.01
CA PHE A 750 32.34 26.60 -29.67
C PHE A 750 32.01 28.06 -29.30
N GLU A 751 32.09 29.00 -30.25
CA GLU A 751 31.62 30.38 -30.08
C GLU A 751 30.12 30.43 -29.76
N ALA A 752 29.33 29.60 -30.45
CA ALA A 752 27.91 29.49 -30.17
C ALA A 752 27.58 28.88 -28.79
N ILE A 753 28.53 28.21 -28.11
CA ILE A 753 28.38 27.78 -26.71
C ILE A 753 28.56 28.97 -25.76
N ILE A 754 29.50 29.87 -26.07
CA ILE A 754 29.78 31.09 -25.28
C ILE A 754 28.55 32.00 -25.27
N ALA A 755 27.82 32.06 -26.39
CA ALA A 755 26.60 32.85 -26.53
C ALA A 755 25.37 32.28 -25.78
N LEU A 756 25.46 31.05 -25.22
CA LEU A 756 24.41 30.49 -24.37
C LEU A 756 24.63 30.96 -22.94
N ASP A 757 23.68 31.70 -22.38
CA ASP A 757 23.70 32.49 -21.12
C ASP A 757 23.99 31.67 -19.83
N SER A 758 25.11 30.96 -19.79
CA SER A 758 25.64 30.21 -18.66
C SER A 758 27.14 30.48 -18.58
N ALA A 759 27.53 31.39 -17.69
CA ALA A 759 28.92 31.78 -17.49
C ALA A 759 29.85 30.57 -17.27
N TYR A 760 29.38 29.52 -16.57
CA TYR A 760 30.16 28.30 -16.33
C TYR A 760 30.37 27.46 -17.61
N ILE A 761 29.32 27.26 -18.42
CA ILE A 761 29.38 26.44 -19.63
C ILE A 761 30.12 27.18 -20.76
N GLY A 762 29.86 28.47 -20.94
CA GLY A 762 30.56 29.32 -21.91
C GLY A 762 32.06 29.43 -21.62
N SER A 763 32.41 29.61 -20.35
CA SER A 763 33.80 29.73 -19.89
C SER A 763 34.57 28.40 -19.99
N LEU A 764 34.03 27.31 -19.43
CA LEU A 764 34.72 26.01 -19.41
C LEU A 764 34.78 25.33 -20.78
N ILE A 765 33.65 25.27 -21.49
CA ILE A 765 33.49 24.44 -22.68
C ILE A 765 33.70 25.27 -23.95
N GLY A 766 33.20 26.50 -24.01
CA GLY A 766 33.35 27.37 -25.17
C GLY A 766 34.78 27.90 -25.31
N HIS A 767 35.19 28.78 -24.39
CA HIS A 767 36.51 29.40 -24.39
C HIS A 767 37.64 28.37 -24.27
N GLY A 768 37.52 27.40 -23.36
CA GLY A 768 38.50 26.31 -23.22
C GLY A 768 38.74 25.52 -24.52
N ARG A 769 37.69 25.29 -25.33
CA ARG A 769 37.83 24.57 -26.61
C ARG A 769 38.38 25.42 -27.74
N LEU A 770 38.03 26.69 -27.79
CA LEU A 770 38.66 27.64 -28.72
C LEU A 770 40.15 27.79 -28.41
N ALA A 771 40.52 27.87 -27.14
CA ALA A 771 41.92 27.93 -26.71
C ALA A 771 42.73 26.74 -27.25
N LEU A 772 42.21 25.52 -27.06
CA LEU A 772 42.82 24.31 -27.63
C LEU A 772 42.90 24.32 -29.15
N LEU A 773 41.80 24.71 -29.81
CA LEU A 773 41.73 24.76 -31.27
C LEU A 773 42.77 25.72 -31.86
N TYR A 774 42.89 26.92 -31.29
CA TYR A 774 43.88 27.91 -31.71
C TYR A 774 45.31 27.48 -31.38
N ALA A 775 45.55 26.85 -30.23
CA ALA A 775 46.86 26.32 -29.87
C ALA A 775 47.33 25.25 -30.87
N ARG A 776 46.43 24.37 -31.32
CA ARG A 776 46.73 23.34 -32.32
C ARG A 776 46.96 23.90 -33.73
N GLN A 777 46.42 25.08 -34.03
CA GLN A 777 46.66 25.79 -35.29
C GLN A 777 47.93 26.66 -35.25
N GLY A 778 48.61 26.74 -34.10
CA GLY A 778 49.79 27.59 -33.92
C GLY A 778 49.47 29.06 -33.63
N TYR A 779 48.20 29.41 -33.40
CA TYR A 779 47.77 30.75 -33.01
C TYR A 779 47.90 30.96 -31.49
N ALA A 780 49.14 30.97 -31.01
CA ALA A 780 49.47 31.01 -29.58
C ALA A 780 48.82 32.19 -28.83
N GLU A 781 48.83 33.40 -29.41
CA GLU A 781 48.23 34.58 -28.77
C GLU A 781 46.71 34.44 -28.61
N LYS A 782 46.01 34.02 -29.67
CA LYS A 782 44.56 33.76 -29.61
C LYS A 782 44.23 32.63 -28.64
N ALA A 783 45.08 31.61 -28.57
CA ALA A 783 44.88 30.49 -27.64
C ALA A 783 44.97 30.95 -26.17
N LEU A 784 45.95 31.81 -25.88
CA LEU A 784 46.15 32.38 -24.55
C LEU A 784 45.04 33.34 -24.17
N GLU A 785 44.59 34.19 -25.09
CA GLU A 785 43.44 35.09 -24.89
C GLU A 785 42.19 34.30 -24.51
N GLN A 786 41.88 33.23 -25.25
CA GLN A 786 40.73 32.37 -24.94
C GLN A 786 40.90 31.62 -23.62
N LEU A 787 42.13 31.20 -23.28
CA LEU A 787 42.42 30.56 -21.99
C LEU A 787 42.23 31.53 -20.81
N GLU A 788 42.60 32.80 -20.97
CA GLU A 788 42.37 33.85 -19.96
C GLU A 788 40.89 34.13 -19.78
N LEU A 789 40.14 34.24 -20.88
CA LEU A 789 38.68 34.39 -20.84
C LEU A 789 37.96 33.19 -20.22
N ALA A 790 38.54 32.00 -20.30
CA ALA A 790 38.03 30.81 -19.63
C ALA A 790 38.22 30.83 -18.10
N ASP A 791 39.03 31.73 -17.55
CA ASP A 791 39.38 31.81 -16.12
C ASP A 791 39.70 30.44 -15.47
N PRO A 792 40.93 29.94 -15.64
CA PRO A 792 41.33 28.62 -15.13
C PRO A 792 41.31 28.50 -13.60
N SER A 793 41.22 29.63 -12.87
CA SER A 793 41.41 29.70 -11.42
C SER A 793 40.51 28.74 -10.62
N ASN A 794 39.34 28.39 -11.17
CA ASN A 794 38.30 27.64 -10.48
C ASN A 794 37.99 26.25 -11.10
N ASN A 795 38.73 25.78 -12.12
CA ASN A 795 38.38 24.51 -12.79
C ASN A 795 39.58 23.64 -13.20
N GLN A 796 39.61 22.40 -12.69
CA GLN A 796 40.62 21.38 -13.01
C GLN A 796 40.78 21.08 -14.50
N GLY A 797 39.70 21.10 -15.29
CA GLY A 797 39.74 20.85 -16.73
C GLY A 797 40.44 21.98 -17.49
N LEU A 798 40.31 23.22 -17.02
CA LEU A 798 40.97 24.38 -17.62
C LEU A 798 42.46 24.45 -17.29
N TRP A 799 42.87 23.95 -16.12
CA TRP A 799 44.29 23.79 -15.81
C TRP A 799 44.98 22.84 -16.81
N LEU A 800 44.33 21.73 -17.21
CA LEU A 800 44.87 20.84 -18.26
C LEU A 800 44.90 21.48 -19.64
N ILE A 801 43.84 22.20 -20.00
CA ILE A 801 43.79 22.97 -21.26
C ILE A 801 44.93 24.00 -21.28
N GLY A 802 45.13 24.72 -20.19
CA GLY A 802 46.22 25.68 -20.07
C GLY A 802 47.60 25.03 -20.14
N ALA A 803 47.78 23.84 -19.56
CA ALA A 803 49.02 23.08 -19.69
C ALA A 803 49.35 22.77 -21.16
N GLU A 804 48.37 22.34 -21.96
CA GLU A 804 48.55 22.14 -23.41
C GLU A 804 48.84 23.47 -24.12
N VAL A 805 48.03 24.52 -23.88
CA VAL A 805 48.15 25.82 -24.56
C VAL A 805 49.54 26.44 -24.29
N TYR A 806 49.99 26.49 -23.04
CA TYR A 806 51.32 26.98 -22.69
C TYR A 806 52.42 26.08 -23.26
N GLY A 807 52.24 24.76 -23.23
CA GLY A 807 53.21 23.80 -23.77
C GLY A 807 53.44 23.99 -25.27
N ARG A 808 52.36 24.12 -26.05
CA ARG A 808 52.43 24.38 -27.50
C ARG A 808 52.93 25.79 -27.82
N SER A 809 52.72 26.74 -26.91
CA SER A 809 53.25 28.11 -27.02
C SER A 809 54.72 28.24 -26.59
N GLY A 810 55.38 27.12 -26.23
CA GLY A 810 56.78 27.10 -25.79
C GLY A 810 57.02 27.58 -24.36
N GLN A 811 55.97 27.93 -23.61
CA GLN A 811 56.04 28.38 -22.21
C GLN A 811 56.01 27.17 -21.26
N LEU A 812 57.03 26.32 -21.34
CA LEU A 812 57.08 25.03 -20.65
C LEU A 812 56.97 25.15 -19.12
N ASP A 813 57.49 26.22 -18.51
CA ASP A 813 57.40 26.41 -17.06
C ASP A 813 55.96 26.61 -16.58
N LYS A 814 55.21 27.49 -17.24
CA LYS A 814 53.79 27.69 -16.96
C LYS A 814 52.97 26.45 -17.30
N ALA A 815 53.34 25.74 -18.36
CA ALA A 815 52.69 24.49 -18.74
C ALA A 815 52.77 23.43 -17.62
N PHE A 816 53.95 23.27 -17.01
CA PHE A 816 54.14 22.37 -15.87
C PHE A 816 53.46 22.86 -14.59
N GLU A 817 53.43 24.17 -14.34
CA GLU A 817 52.70 24.76 -13.21
C GLU A 817 51.19 24.47 -13.32
N TYR A 818 50.61 24.67 -14.50
CA TYR A 818 49.20 24.40 -14.76
C TYR A 818 48.88 22.90 -14.66
N LEU A 819 49.77 22.04 -15.15
CA LEU A 819 49.63 20.59 -15.02
C LEU A 819 49.68 20.15 -13.55
N GLU A 820 50.58 20.73 -12.75
CA GLU A 820 50.68 20.44 -11.32
C GLU A 820 49.43 20.89 -10.55
N LYS A 821 48.90 22.08 -10.85
CA LYS A 821 47.63 22.57 -10.29
C LYS A 821 46.47 21.62 -10.61
N ALA A 822 46.39 21.10 -11.83
CA ALA A 822 45.39 20.10 -12.19
C ALA A 822 45.51 18.84 -11.29
N PHE A 823 46.72 18.34 -11.05
CA PHE A 823 46.92 17.16 -10.21
C PHE A 823 46.59 17.38 -8.73
N GLN A 824 46.88 18.57 -8.18
CA GLN A 824 46.55 18.92 -6.79
C GLN A 824 45.05 18.89 -6.50
N THR A 825 44.22 19.17 -7.51
CA THR A 825 42.75 19.13 -7.39
C THR A 825 42.16 17.71 -7.40
N GLY A 826 42.99 16.66 -7.42
CA GLY A 826 42.55 15.27 -7.36
C GLY A 826 42.25 14.64 -8.71
N PHE A 827 42.62 15.29 -9.83
CA PHE A 827 42.55 14.71 -11.16
C PHE A 827 43.32 13.38 -11.19
N ARG A 828 42.71 12.32 -11.73
CA ARG A 828 43.37 11.02 -11.97
C ARG A 828 43.43 10.75 -13.47
N PHE A 829 44.53 10.19 -13.95
CA PHE A 829 44.63 9.64 -15.30
C PHE A 829 43.62 8.49 -15.45
N ASP A 830 42.43 8.77 -16.01
CA ASP A 830 41.51 7.73 -16.49
C ASP A 830 41.61 7.65 -18.02
N PHE A 831 42.33 6.63 -18.49
CA PHE A 831 42.56 6.35 -19.90
C PHE A 831 41.27 6.04 -20.70
N LYS A 832 40.11 5.89 -20.04
CA LYS A 832 38.86 5.44 -20.68
C LYS A 832 37.76 6.49 -20.85
N ASN A 833 37.79 7.62 -20.13
CA ASN A 833 36.70 8.61 -20.12
C ASN A 833 37.17 10.03 -20.41
N MET A 834 37.83 10.19 -21.55
CA MET A 834 38.53 11.42 -21.84
C MET A 834 37.72 12.30 -22.79
N TYR A 835 36.80 13.08 -22.23
CA TYR A 835 36.11 14.08 -23.02
C TYR A 835 36.93 15.36 -23.21
N LEU A 836 37.94 15.69 -22.38
CA LEU A 836 38.59 17.02 -22.41
C LEU A 836 39.99 17.11 -23.04
N VAL A 837 40.97 16.25 -22.71
CA VAL A 837 42.37 16.41 -23.19
C VAL A 837 43.01 15.04 -23.46
N ASN A 838 43.49 14.78 -24.69
CA ASN A 838 44.28 13.62 -25.09
C ASN A 838 45.72 13.70 -24.61
N ILE A 839 45.99 13.19 -23.42
CA ILE A 839 47.32 13.21 -22.78
C ILE A 839 48.47 12.79 -23.70
N GLU A 840 48.27 11.87 -24.65
CA GLU A 840 49.33 11.47 -25.59
C GLU A 840 49.58 12.50 -26.69
N GLU A 841 48.52 13.09 -27.25
CA GLU A 841 48.63 14.06 -28.35
C GLU A 841 48.79 15.51 -27.85
N ASP A 842 48.19 15.82 -26.71
CA ASP A 842 47.92 17.16 -26.20
C ASP A 842 48.99 17.64 -25.22
N LEU A 843 49.52 16.74 -24.39
CA LEU A 843 50.62 17.03 -23.48
C LEU A 843 51.98 16.58 -24.04
N ALA A 844 52.07 16.27 -25.34
CA ALA A 844 53.30 15.87 -26.01
C ALA A 844 54.49 16.82 -25.74
N PRO A 845 54.33 18.16 -25.74
CA PRO A 845 55.43 19.08 -25.41
C PRO A 845 55.97 18.92 -23.98
N LEU A 846 55.09 18.56 -23.03
CA LEU A 846 55.43 18.33 -21.63
C LEU A 846 56.06 16.94 -21.43
N LYS A 847 55.50 15.92 -22.09
CA LYS A 847 56.06 14.55 -22.09
C LYS A 847 57.48 14.49 -22.67
N ALA A 848 57.80 15.34 -23.64
CA ALA A 848 59.15 15.46 -24.18
C ALA A 848 60.18 15.90 -23.13
N GLN A 849 59.75 16.52 -22.02
CA GLN A 849 60.58 16.88 -20.86
C GLN A 849 60.57 15.75 -19.83
N THR A 850 61.08 14.58 -20.23
CA THR A 850 60.98 13.30 -19.50
C THR A 850 61.30 13.39 -18.01
N ALA A 851 62.44 13.97 -17.64
CA ALA A 851 62.85 14.06 -16.23
C ALA A 851 61.85 14.83 -15.36
N ARG A 852 61.24 15.90 -15.89
CA ARG A 852 60.31 16.76 -15.16
C ARG A 852 58.90 16.19 -15.16
N TRP A 853 58.51 15.55 -16.26
CA TRP A 853 57.29 14.77 -16.39
C TRP A 853 57.24 13.60 -15.40
N ASP A 854 58.30 12.78 -15.35
CA ASP A 854 58.39 11.61 -14.48
C ASP A 854 58.41 11.99 -13.00
N ALA A 855 59.10 13.08 -12.65
CA ALA A 855 59.10 13.61 -11.29
C ALA A 855 57.70 14.02 -10.84
N LEU A 856 56.92 14.66 -11.72
CA LEU A 856 55.56 15.08 -11.44
C LEU A 856 54.61 13.88 -11.31
N LEU A 857 54.73 12.90 -12.21
CA LEU A 857 53.96 11.65 -12.12
C LEU A 857 54.26 10.87 -10.84
N LYS A 858 55.53 10.73 -10.47
CA LYS A 858 55.94 10.04 -9.23
C LYS A 858 55.40 10.73 -7.97
N LYS A 859 55.31 12.06 -7.99
CA LYS A 859 54.81 12.86 -6.87
C LYS A 859 53.31 12.66 -6.63
N TYR A 860 52.49 12.64 -7.69
CA TYR A 860 51.04 12.63 -7.58
C TYR A 860 50.38 11.28 -7.89
N PHE A 861 51.04 10.40 -8.64
CA PHE A 861 50.54 9.07 -9.06
C PHE A 861 51.59 7.96 -8.87
N PRO A 862 52.15 7.77 -7.67
CA PRO A 862 53.25 6.82 -7.43
C PRO A 862 52.92 5.36 -7.78
N GLU A 863 51.63 4.99 -7.82
CA GLU A 863 51.18 3.64 -8.18
C GLU A 863 51.11 3.40 -9.69
N GLN A 864 51.06 4.46 -10.51
CA GLN A 864 50.96 4.38 -11.98
C GLN A 864 52.31 4.45 -12.69
N VAL A 865 53.42 4.64 -11.95
CA VAL A 865 54.79 4.72 -12.49
C VAL A 865 55.43 3.34 -12.68
N LYS A 866 54.72 2.25 -12.40
CA LYS A 866 55.24 0.86 -12.45
C LYS A 866 54.84 0.05 -13.69
N ASP A 867 53.92 0.56 -14.50
CA ASP A 867 53.56 0.05 -15.83
C ASP A 867 53.92 1.10 -16.88
#